data_AF-A0A973HPH4-F1
#
_entry.id   AF-A0A973HPH4-F1
#
_cell.length_a   1.000
_cell.length_b   1.000
_cell.length_c   1.000
_cell.angle_alpha   90.00
_cell.angle_beta   90.00
_cell.angle_gamma   90.00
#
_symmetry.space_group_name_H-M   'P 1'
#
loop_
_entity.id
_entity.type
_entity.pdbx_description
1 polymer ?
#
loop_
_entity_poly.entity_id
_entity_poly.type
_entity_poly.pdbx_seq_one_letter_code
_entity_poly.pdbx_strand_id
1 'polypeptide(L)'
;MKPFYFIKRLGLNISLAISFFAFDGLADPKAIHSEVKPYKGRPTLHINGKPHHGLIFYSPGFRGRKMRYGHEAIAAGVKILSFAMYLKESVQEDGTINFDSIDERFEEAATAYPEAQFMLRVEVEPPPWWRKKNMDQVITMRRSKNKIEHARVAFSSTSWRKLMLPVLAAYIKRTEKHYGHRVIGYQFSAGASAEWGYSWTGLPGDFSKAQEQAFQKWLKKYYANDQAKLRKAWADNKAEFATASVPVDRRGHSSMRSILDPVRDRRIIDYQKFHAEVVTNAIADFARSCKKTLADLGRKKVCGTFYGYWTQYGNAGHHGLSRLLRNPDIDLICSPYAYFMRGPGQQFISQAPLSSVALHGKLHYTEDDTRTFIVGANDPAHCADRAETLWVLRRNLMGSLTTGGTLWWMDLVGGGWYSDRKILQDLTRMMAMAEAQIKRRQTSVAQIAVVISESSTPYLAPRNSPLPAAIRLQLARLGAIGAPYELYLASDLEKMFTDQKLRKRLRMIIFIGCTNVSSSQRKVIREQAKADNRTLLWIGASGLVTDTAVSPEAMSELMGIKVKAAKQTGRIRVRLSDKNKRIIYGLDADDDPVLMGADPKAEVLGLLADEKGQDRAGEPGLLHRRYKNWRAYWSAAPGLPTAFLRDMAREAGVHIYTEGNEQIFATREIVSLHASAGGRSMIHFPESVTIDDAFSGQRLAVGVRRYDVDTWRGETLAFKLSYEKAAVKKSVRKTLKQVFLVSNLNDLAAEKKWNAGSMTRMVGQTNNSGITAHILFVNPGPVPLYKNQVYPMTKHVQWWQGLGAKDPVLVPEKSFVEFLRKGGDPIGDFIKACRDSKISPWIEFPMNVKVHGLGKGAVPAESNFLKTAQFNKEHPESFLSPSKSEPAKQVGNWNKALIRQRALRLITDLIAHQPDGLLLDFSSFGPYFLKEVSLPSRSALVTDFVQAVKKELVKQGEGSKPCRLAVRVPAWLARHPGRGVDLWALSKIGVDTVFLAHSKGLAQNNDMRRIRQLLPNVEIIHELHGVALDKDPLFSGHNRSTVIPATATQLATTAHLAYGHGLDGVALRQLPWKQQDIPKKLMKDLSRPEKIATWPQHYVLSPTTSPPGLIRRQVPRTLKSNWKTEFMFDLHKPASGWKRDAELRMLAEP
;
A
#
# COMPACT_ATOMS: atom_id res chain seq x y z
N MET A 1 31.08 -7.86 -45.85
CA MET A 1 31.65 -6.66 -46.49
C MET A 1 30.59 -5.59 -46.63
N LYS A 2 30.99 -4.34 -46.37
CA LYS A 2 30.24 -3.04 -46.36
C LYS A 2 29.45 -2.66 -45.09
N PRO A 3 30.16 -2.08 -44.11
CA PRO A 3 29.64 -0.97 -43.30
C PRO A 3 30.56 0.24 -43.47
N PHE A 4 30.26 1.17 -44.40
CA PHE A 4 31.07 2.39 -44.56
C PHE A 4 30.29 3.61 -45.09
N TYR A 5 28.99 3.72 -44.80
CA TYR A 5 28.17 4.83 -45.33
C TYR A 5 27.39 5.68 -44.32
N PHE A 6 27.64 5.56 -43.00
CA PHE A 6 26.91 6.36 -42.01
C PHE A 6 27.75 7.30 -41.13
N ILE A 7 29.08 7.30 -41.24
CA ILE A 7 29.99 8.12 -40.40
C ILE A 7 30.63 9.25 -41.21
N LYS A 8 29.80 10.07 -41.89
CA LYS A 8 30.30 11.29 -42.54
C LYS A 8 29.39 12.52 -42.40
N ARG A 9 28.34 12.45 -41.56
CA ARG A 9 27.34 13.54 -41.45
C ARG A 9 27.26 14.27 -40.10
N LEU A 10 28.13 13.95 -39.16
CA LEU A 10 28.21 14.65 -37.87
C LEU A 10 29.67 15.02 -37.59
N GLY A 11 30.07 16.21 -38.05
CA GLY A 11 31.39 16.77 -37.83
C GLY A 11 31.62 17.09 -36.35
N LEU A 12 32.07 16.09 -35.60
CA LEU A 12 32.52 16.23 -34.21
C LEU A 12 33.95 15.69 -34.09
N ASN A 13 34.81 16.54 -33.54
CA ASN A 13 36.27 16.41 -33.46
C ASN A 13 36.74 15.11 -32.78
N ILE A 14 37.75 14.50 -33.40
CA ILE A 14 38.54 13.38 -32.88
C ILE A 14 39.58 13.94 -31.91
N SER A 15 39.32 13.84 -30.60
CA SER A 15 40.33 13.96 -29.54
C SER A 15 39.78 13.38 -28.24
N LEU A 16 39.47 12.08 -28.24
CA LEU A 16 39.33 11.24 -27.03
C LEU A 16 39.28 9.76 -27.45
N ALA A 17 40.27 9.34 -28.25
CA ALA A 17 40.42 7.97 -28.72
C ALA A 17 41.81 7.41 -28.33
N ILE A 18 42.24 7.63 -27.08
CA ILE A 18 43.38 6.93 -26.47
C ILE A 18 43.05 6.71 -25.00
N SER A 19 42.28 5.66 -24.70
CA SER A 19 42.15 5.01 -23.38
C SER A 19 41.31 3.72 -23.40
N PHE A 20 40.83 3.24 -24.57
CA PHE A 20 39.92 2.09 -24.63
C PHE A 20 40.55 0.70 -24.78
N PHE A 21 41.88 0.58 -24.69
CA PHE A 21 42.56 -0.73 -24.72
C PHE A 21 43.48 -0.91 -23.52
N ALA A 22 42.86 -1.17 -22.35
CA ALA A 22 43.48 -1.84 -21.21
C ALA A 22 42.37 -2.35 -20.27
N PHE A 23 41.68 -3.42 -20.69
CA PHE A 23 40.89 -4.28 -19.79
C PHE A 23 41.12 -5.74 -20.18
N ASP A 24 42.40 -6.16 -20.16
CA ASP A 24 42.73 -7.57 -19.96
C ASP A 24 42.59 -7.87 -18.48
N GLY A 25 41.53 -8.62 -18.12
CA GLY A 25 41.30 -9.08 -16.75
C GLY A 25 39.86 -9.00 -16.23
N LEU A 26 38.82 -9.07 -17.07
CA LEU A 26 37.47 -9.41 -16.58
C LEU A 26 37.27 -10.90 -16.77
N ALA A 27 37.34 -11.64 -15.65
CA ALA A 27 36.88 -13.02 -15.59
C ALA A 27 35.53 -13.17 -16.28
N ASP A 28 35.37 -14.21 -17.10
CA ASP A 28 34.09 -14.60 -17.70
C ASP A 28 32.99 -14.51 -16.60
N PRO A 29 31.99 -13.61 -16.74
CA PRO A 29 31.03 -13.37 -15.68
C PRO A 29 30.31 -14.67 -15.36
N LYS A 30 30.58 -15.22 -14.17
CA LYS A 30 30.03 -16.51 -13.73
C LYS A 30 28.50 -16.52 -13.93
N ALA A 31 28.00 -17.56 -14.59
CA ALA A 31 26.58 -17.75 -14.80
C ALA A 31 25.80 -17.67 -13.48
N ILE A 32 24.58 -17.13 -13.54
CA ILE A 32 23.72 -17.03 -12.35
C ILE A 32 23.34 -18.43 -11.87
N HIS A 33 23.42 -18.64 -10.57
CA HIS A 33 22.79 -19.76 -9.88
C HIS A 33 21.51 -19.25 -9.22
N SER A 34 20.38 -19.90 -9.49
CA SER A 34 19.14 -19.65 -8.74
C SER A 34 18.46 -20.95 -8.29
N GLU A 35 17.78 -20.88 -7.15
CA GLU A 35 17.02 -21.99 -6.57
C GLU A 35 15.90 -21.48 -5.67
N VAL A 36 14.87 -22.30 -5.46
CA VAL A 36 13.89 -22.09 -4.37
C VAL A 36 14.21 -23.05 -3.25
N LYS A 37 14.36 -22.53 -2.03
CA LYS A 37 14.53 -23.36 -0.84
C LYS A 37 13.85 -22.74 0.39
N PRO A 38 13.54 -23.53 1.41
CA PRO A 38 13.02 -23.01 2.67
C PRO A 38 14.01 -22.02 3.31
N TYR A 39 13.53 -20.83 3.64
CA TYR A 39 14.28 -19.80 4.38
C TYR A 39 13.35 -19.12 5.36
N LYS A 40 13.76 -19.07 6.64
CA LYS A 40 13.01 -18.42 7.73
C LYS A 40 11.52 -18.81 7.83
N GLY A 41 11.17 -20.03 7.40
CA GLY A 41 9.84 -20.61 7.50
C GLY A 41 8.99 -20.56 6.24
N ARG A 42 9.53 -20.14 5.08
CA ARG A 42 8.81 -20.12 3.80
C ARG A 42 9.72 -20.50 2.62
N PRO A 43 9.18 -20.95 1.48
CA PRO A 43 9.93 -21.01 0.22
C PRO A 43 10.43 -19.62 -0.14
N THR A 44 11.68 -19.51 -0.58
CA THR A 44 12.29 -18.22 -0.94
C THR A 44 13.23 -18.41 -2.12
N LEU A 45 13.14 -17.51 -3.08
CA LEU A 45 14.08 -17.45 -4.21
C LEU A 45 15.47 -17.07 -3.68
N HIS A 46 16.49 -17.84 -4.06
CA HIS A 46 17.87 -17.48 -3.84
C HIS A 46 18.53 -17.23 -5.19
N ILE A 47 19.31 -16.16 -5.28
CA ILE A 47 20.13 -15.82 -6.45
C ILE A 47 21.56 -15.71 -5.96
N ASN A 48 22.46 -16.50 -6.55
CA ASN A 48 23.86 -16.63 -6.16
C ASN A 48 24.03 -16.85 -4.65
N GLY A 49 23.20 -17.75 -4.09
CA GLY A 49 23.20 -18.11 -2.67
C GLY A 49 22.55 -17.10 -1.72
N LYS A 50 22.16 -15.90 -2.19
CA LYS A 50 21.53 -14.87 -1.36
C LYS A 50 20.00 -14.91 -1.49
N PRO A 51 19.23 -14.83 -0.39
CA PRO A 51 17.77 -14.77 -0.46
C PRO A 51 17.34 -13.47 -1.14
N HIS A 52 16.31 -13.55 -1.99
CA HIS A 52 15.80 -12.45 -2.80
C HIS A 52 14.28 -12.38 -2.72
N HIS A 53 13.71 -11.17 -2.74
CA HIS A 53 12.25 -10.99 -2.66
C HIS A 53 11.47 -11.46 -3.88
N GLY A 54 12.16 -11.61 -5.01
CA GLY A 54 11.54 -12.14 -6.23
C GLY A 54 10.38 -11.27 -6.71
N LEU A 55 10.42 -9.95 -6.46
CA LEU A 55 9.47 -9.04 -7.11
C LEU A 55 10.05 -8.75 -8.50
N ILE A 56 9.20 -8.90 -9.51
CA ILE A 56 9.56 -8.81 -10.92
C ILE A 56 8.69 -7.73 -11.58
N PHE A 57 9.19 -7.11 -12.63
CA PHE A 57 8.37 -6.32 -13.54
C PHE A 57 8.31 -7.00 -14.91
N TYR A 58 7.11 -7.16 -15.46
CA TYR A 58 6.96 -7.67 -16.82
C TYR A 58 7.16 -6.54 -17.83
N SER A 59 8.11 -6.71 -18.74
CA SER A 59 8.34 -5.78 -19.85
C SER A 59 7.63 -6.28 -21.12
N PRO A 60 6.70 -5.49 -21.69
CA PRO A 60 6.00 -5.82 -22.92
C PRO A 60 6.79 -5.48 -24.19
N GLY A 61 8.01 -4.94 -24.09
CA GLY A 61 8.90 -4.69 -25.22
C GLY A 61 10.09 -3.78 -24.91
N PHE A 62 11.06 -3.75 -25.84
CA PHE A 62 12.39 -3.13 -25.64
C PHE A 62 12.65 -1.91 -26.51
N ARG A 63 11.66 -1.49 -27.32
CA ARG A 63 11.76 -0.34 -28.23
C ARG A 63 10.75 0.75 -27.89
N GLY A 64 11.08 2.00 -28.22
CA GLY A 64 10.17 3.15 -28.11
C GLY A 64 9.56 3.33 -26.72
N ARG A 65 8.25 3.60 -26.66
CA ARG A 65 7.54 3.83 -25.38
C ARG A 65 7.57 2.64 -24.43
N LYS A 66 7.62 1.40 -24.94
CA LYS A 66 7.64 0.19 -24.11
C LYS A 66 8.95 0.06 -23.32
N MET A 67 10.07 0.42 -23.94
CA MET A 67 11.39 0.46 -23.30
C MET A 67 11.40 1.36 -22.06
N ARG A 68 10.76 2.53 -22.17
CA ARG A 68 10.67 3.54 -21.10
C ARG A 68 10.08 2.96 -19.81
N TYR A 69 9.04 2.14 -19.89
CA TYR A 69 8.36 1.62 -18.69
C TYR A 69 9.25 0.65 -17.90
N GLY A 70 10.03 -0.19 -18.59
CA GLY A 70 11.05 -1.01 -17.92
C GLY A 70 12.14 -0.18 -17.26
N HIS A 71 12.58 0.93 -17.89
CA HIS A 71 13.53 1.86 -17.25
C HIS A 71 12.95 2.52 -16.00
N GLU A 72 11.70 2.94 -16.05
CA GLU A 72 11.00 3.51 -14.89
C GLU A 72 10.93 2.50 -13.73
N ALA A 73 10.65 1.23 -14.02
CA ALA A 73 10.66 0.16 -13.03
C ALA A 73 12.06 -0.11 -12.46
N ILE A 74 13.11 -0.17 -13.29
CA ILE A 74 14.50 -0.33 -12.86
C ILE A 74 14.93 0.86 -11.99
N ALA A 75 14.61 2.09 -12.41
CA ALA A 75 14.89 3.31 -11.64
C ALA A 75 14.15 3.31 -10.30
N ALA A 76 12.99 2.68 -10.21
CA ALA A 76 12.27 2.46 -8.95
C ALA A 76 12.92 1.36 -8.07
N GLY A 77 13.88 0.60 -8.59
CA GLY A 77 14.66 -0.41 -7.86
C GLY A 77 14.40 -1.86 -8.28
N VAL A 78 13.61 -2.11 -9.33
CA VAL A 78 13.38 -3.47 -9.84
C VAL A 78 14.67 -4.02 -10.45
N LYS A 79 15.06 -5.23 -10.01
CA LYS A 79 16.28 -5.90 -10.49
C LYS A 79 16.04 -7.01 -11.50
N ILE A 80 14.82 -7.56 -11.51
CA ILE A 80 14.46 -8.69 -12.35
C ILE A 80 13.32 -8.26 -13.28
N LEU A 81 13.55 -8.41 -14.57
CA LEU A 81 12.52 -8.24 -15.60
C LEU A 81 12.07 -9.59 -16.13
N SER A 82 10.83 -9.66 -16.59
CA SER A 82 10.28 -10.82 -17.29
C SER A 82 9.68 -10.41 -18.62
N PHE A 83 9.81 -11.27 -19.63
CA PHE A 83 9.26 -11.04 -20.96
C PHE A 83 9.11 -12.37 -21.71
N ALA A 84 8.29 -12.36 -22.75
CA ALA A 84 8.02 -13.55 -23.56
C ALA A 84 9.19 -13.88 -24.52
N MET A 85 9.44 -15.16 -24.75
CA MET A 85 10.36 -15.73 -25.73
C MET A 85 9.58 -16.75 -26.56
N TYR A 86 9.60 -16.60 -27.88
CA TYR A 86 8.70 -17.32 -28.78
C TYR A 86 9.42 -18.43 -29.53
N LEU A 87 9.53 -19.64 -28.96
CA LEU A 87 10.26 -20.75 -29.62
C LEU A 87 9.61 -21.24 -30.91
N LYS A 88 8.33 -20.91 -31.12
CA LYS A 88 7.59 -21.14 -32.37
C LYS A 88 8.24 -20.49 -33.60
N GLU A 89 9.12 -19.52 -33.39
CA GLU A 89 9.86 -18.83 -34.46
C GLU A 89 11.18 -19.53 -34.80
N SER A 90 11.62 -20.49 -33.98
CA SER A 90 12.98 -21.01 -34.02
C SER A 90 13.17 -22.29 -34.83
N VAL A 91 12.11 -22.91 -35.35
CA VAL A 91 12.21 -24.15 -36.13
C VAL A 91 11.52 -23.99 -37.49
N GLN A 92 12.29 -24.24 -38.55
CA GLN A 92 11.87 -24.11 -39.94
C GLN A 92 11.27 -25.42 -40.46
N GLU A 93 10.60 -25.35 -41.61
CA GLU A 93 9.89 -26.48 -42.21
C GLU A 93 10.82 -27.62 -42.65
N ASP A 94 12.07 -27.32 -42.99
CA ASP A 94 13.14 -28.28 -43.31
C ASP A 94 13.80 -28.92 -42.06
N GLY A 95 13.34 -28.55 -40.86
CA GLY A 95 13.86 -29.03 -39.58
C GLY A 95 15.07 -28.28 -39.05
N THR A 96 15.56 -27.25 -39.77
CA THR A 96 16.65 -26.40 -39.27
C THR A 96 16.19 -25.53 -38.11
N ILE A 97 17.11 -25.28 -37.18
CA ILE A 97 16.87 -24.43 -36.01
C ILE A 97 17.57 -23.09 -36.22
N ASN A 98 16.82 -22.00 -36.17
CA ASN A 98 17.34 -20.63 -36.24
C ASN A 98 16.97 -19.86 -34.97
N PHE A 99 17.95 -19.23 -34.30
CA PHE A 99 17.73 -18.44 -33.09
C PHE A 99 17.94 -16.93 -33.29
N ASP A 100 18.08 -16.44 -34.52
CA ASP A 100 18.33 -15.02 -34.81
C ASP A 100 17.28 -14.10 -34.15
N SER A 101 15.98 -14.43 -34.22
CA SER A 101 14.93 -13.62 -33.57
C SER A 101 14.99 -13.67 -32.05
N ILE A 102 15.49 -14.77 -31.48
CA ILE A 102 15.68 -14.93 -30.04
C ILE A 102 16.88 -14.11 -29.58
N ASP A 103 17.98 -14.16 -30.32
CA ASP A 103 19.20 -13.43 -30.00
C ASP A 103 18.97 -11.92 -30.17
N GLU A 104 18.35 -11.46 -31.26
CA GLU A 104 17.98 -10.05 -31.47
C GLU A 104 17.15 -9.55 -30.28
N ARG A 105 16.15 -10.33 -29.86
CA ARG A 105 15.30 -9.96 -28.73
C ARG A 105 16.06 -9.93 -27.40
N PHE A 106 17.00 -10.84 -27.18
CA PHE A 106 17.82 -10.82 -25.98
C PHE A 106 18.78 -9.64 -25.99
N GLU A 107 19.44 -9.39 -27.11
CA GLU A 107 20.38 -8.26 -27.31
C GLU A 107 19.67 -6.92 -27.12
N GLU A 108 18.45 -6.77 -27.63
CA GLU A 108 17.60 -5.61 -27.35
C GLU A 108 17.35 -5.44 -25.85
N ALA A 109 16.92 -6.50 -25.17
CA ALA A 109 16.64 -6.46 -23.74
C ALA A 109 17.90 -6.14 -22.93
N ALA A 110 19.04 -6.75 -23.29
CA ALA A 110 20.33 -6.57 -22.65
C ALA A 110 20.92 -5.18 -22.88
N THR A 111 20.69 -4.60 -24.06
CA THR A 111 21.08 -3.23 -24.42
C THR A 111 20.20 -2.22 -23.71
N ALA A 112 18.89 -2.44 -23.70
CA ALA A 112 17.95 -1.57 -23.01
C ALA A 112 18.19 -1.58 -21.49
N TYR A 113 18.51 -2.75 -20.92
CA TYR A 113 18.60 -2.93 -19.48
C TYR A 113 19.92 -3.63 -19.09
N PRO A 114 21.06 -2.91 -19.13
CA PRO A 114 22.39 -3.49 -18.95
C PRO A 114 22.58 -4.18 -17.59
N GLU A 115 21.94 -3.68 -16.54
CA GLU A 115 22.06 -4.18 -15.16
C GLU A 115 20.94 -5.14 -14.73
N ALA A 116 19.95 -5.40 -15.59
CA ALA A 116 18.80 -6.22 -15.24
C ALA A 116 19.09 -7.73 -15.39
N GLN A 117 18.50 -8.49 -14.47
CA GLN A 117 18.40 -9.95 -14.58
C GLN A 117 17.05 -10.35 -15.19
N PHE A 118 16.97 -11.54 -15.78
CA PHE A 118 15.81 -11.95 -16.56
C PHE A 118 15.19 -13.28 -16.10
N MET A 119 13.87 -13.27 -15.90
CA MET A 119 13.02 -14.47 -15.84
C MET A 119 12.33 -14.64 -17.19
N LEU A 120 12.78 -15.61 -17.98
CA LEU A 120 12.33 -15.77 -19.38
C LEU A 120 11.02 -16.57 -19.42
N ARG A 121 9.97 -16.01 -20.03
CA ARG A 121 8.71 -16.72 -20.29
C ARG A 121 8.80 -17.38 -21.66
N VAL A 122 9.05 -18.68 -21.67
CA VAL A 122 9.32 -19.48 -22.87
C VAL A 122 8.02 -20.10 -23.38
N GLU A 123 7.48 -19.55 -24.47
CA GLU A 123 6.34 -20.13 -25.17
C GLU A 123 6.80 -21.33 -26.01
N VAL A 124 6.29 -22.51 -25.69
CA VAL A 124 6.64 -23.79 -26.36
C VAL A 124 5.63 -24.22 -27.42
N GLU A 125 4.81 -23.28 -27.92
CA GLU A 125 3.91 -23.52 -29.05
C GLU A 125 4.68 -23.94 -30.32
N PRO A 126 4.14 -24.81 -31.18
CA PRO A 126 4.75 -25.12 -32.46
C PRO A 126 4.59 -23.96 -33.46
N PRO A 127 5.41 -23.91 -34.52
CA PRO A 127 5.27 -22.93 -35.59
C PRO A 127 3.91 -23.01 -36.32
N PRO A 128 3.46 -21.92 -36.97
CA PRO A 128 2.25 -21.93 -37.79
C PRO A 128 2.24 -22.99 -38.90
N TRP A 129 3.37 -23.22 -39.58
CA TRP A 129 3.48 -24.23 -40.65
C TRP A 129 3.19 -25.64 -40.13
N TRP A 130 3.67 -25.96 -38.92
CA TRP A 130 3.47 -27.27 -38.32
C TRP A 130 1.99 -27.53 -38.02
N ARG A 131 1.28 -26.53 -37.49
CA ARG A 131 -0.16 -26.64 -37.23
C ARG A 131 -0.95 -26.89 -38.52
N LYS A 132 -0.60 -26.19 -39.61
CA LYS A 132 -1.24 -26.37 -40.92
C LYS A 132 -1.02 -27.77 -41.49
N LYS A 133 0.17 -28.36 -41.30
CA LYS A 133 0.49 -29.73 -41.75
C LYS A 133 -0.06 -30.84 -40.84
N ASN A 134 -0.25 -30.55 -39.55
CA ASN A 134 -0.61 -31.54 -38.53
C ASN A 134 -1.97 -31.21 -37.90
N MET A 135 -3.00 -31.01 -38.73
CA MET A 135 -4.34 -30.61 -38.27
C MET A 135 -4.97 -31.61 -37.29
N ASP A 136 -4.60 -32.88 -37.36
CA ASP A 136 -5.02 -33.95 -36.45
C ASP A 136 -4.37 -33.87 -35.05
N GLN A 137 -3.34 -33.03 -34.91
CA GLN A 137 -2.58 -32.76 -33.69
C GLN A 137 -2.91 -31.39 -33.05
N VAL A 138 -3.93 -30.69 -33.56
CA VAL A 138 -4.38 -29.37 -33.10
C VAL A 138 -5.71 -29.51 -32.36
N ILE A 139 -5.88 -28.76 -31.27
CA ILE A 139 -7.11 -28.75 -30.46
C ILE A 139 -8.32 -28.54 -31.36
N THR A 140 -9.25 -29.47 -31.27
CA THR A 140 -10.51 -29.42 -32.01
C THR A 140 -11.64 -29.08 -31.04
N MET A 141 -12.19 -27.86 -31.11
CA MET A 141 -13.34 -27.44 -30.29
C MET A 141 -14.64 -27.60 -31.06
N ARG A 142 -15.71 -28.02 -30.38
CA ARG A 142 -17.07 -28.08 -30.97
C ARG A 142 -17.95 -26.97 -30.41
N ARG A 143 -18.27 -25.94 -31.21
CA ARG A 143 -19.24 -24.89 -30.86
C ARG A 143 -20.69 -25.39 -30.90
N SER A 144 -21.02 -26.24 -31.87
CA SER A 144 -22.34 -26.91 -32.02
C SER A 144 -22.15 -28.35 -32.52
N LYS A 145 -23.21 -29.06 -32.95
CA LYS A 145 -23.05 -30.37 -33.61
C LYS A 145 -22.24 -30.27 -34.91
N ASN A 146 -22.33 -29.14 -35.63
CA ASN A 146 -21.80 -28.99 -37.00
C ASN A 146 -20.71 -27.91 -37.17
N LYS A 147 -20.33 -27.18 -36.11
CA LYS A 147 -19.25 -26.16 -36.17
C LYS A 147 -18.05 -26.58 -35.33
N ILE A 148 -16.94 -26.85 -36.01
CA ILE A 148 -15.64 -27.18 -35.45
C ILE A 148 -14.70 -25.98 -35.59
N GLU A 149 -14.01 -25.64 -34.52
CA GLU A 149 -12.98 -24.60 -34.50
C GLU A 149 -11.63 -25.24 -34.15
N HIS A 150 -10.66 -25.11 -35.05
CA HIS A 150 -9.29 -25.54 -34.80
C HIS A 150 -8.53 -24.40 -34.10
N ALA A 151 -7.97 -24.71 -32.93
CA ALA A 151 -7.33 -23.71 -32.08
C ALA A 151 -5.81 -23.91 -32.00
N ARG A 152 -5.26 -24.00 -30.79
CA ARG A 152 -3.83 -24.19 -30.51
C ARG A 152 -3.45 -25.67 -30.51
N VAL A 153 -2.17 -25.98 -30.27
CA VAL A 153 -1.68 -27.36 -30.23
C VAL A 153 -2.42 -28.23 -29.21
N ALA A 154 -2.73 -29.48 -29.56
CA ALA A 154 -3.29 -30.44 -28.62
C ALA A 154 -2.23 -30.82 -27.57
N PHE A 155 -2.52 -30.62 -26.29
CA PHE A 155 -1.57 -30.97 -25.23
C PHE A 155 -1.24 -32.48 -25.17
N SER A 156 -2.10 -33.31 -25.75
CA SER A 156 -1.87 -34.76 -25.94
C SER A 156 -0.89 -35.09 -27.07
N SER A 157 -0.60 -34.15 -27.97
CA SER A 157 0.24 -34.40 -29.13
C SER A 157 1.66 -34.81 -28.72
N THR A 158 2.02 -36.06 -29.03
CA THR A 158 3.40 -36.52 -28.92
C THR A 158 4.27 -35.96 -30.04
N SER A 159 3.68 -35.68 -31.21
CA SER A 159 4.41 -35.11 -32.37
C SER A 159 4.91 -33.71 -32.04
N TRP A 160 4.08 -32.87 -31.42
CA TRP A 160 4.47 -31.56 -30.92
C TRP A 160 5.64 -31.63 -29.93
N ARG A 161 5.54 -32.50 -28.91
CA ARG A 161 6.61 -32.67 -27.92
C ARG A 161 7.91 -33.16 -28.55
N LYS A 162 7.84 -34.11 -29.50
CA LYS A 162 9.01 -34.59 -30.26
C LYS A 162 9.69 -33.47 -31.06
N LEU A 163 8.90 -32.56 -31.64
CA LEU A 163 9.43 -31.39 -32.35
C LEU A 163 10.08 -30.38 -31.40
N MET A 164 9.38 -29.99 -30.34
CA MET A 164 9.76 -28.81 -29.55
C MET A 164 10.73 -29.10 -28.39
N LEU A 165 10.82 -30.34 -27.88
CA LEU A 165 11.76 -30.67 -26.79
C LEU A 165 13.24 -30.50 -27.20
N PRO A 166 13.69 -30.96 -28.39
CA PRO A 166 15.06 -30.70 -28.85
C PRO A 166 15.33 -29.20 -29.08
N VAL A 167 14.35 -28.47 -29.62
CA VAL A 167 14.45 -27.01 -29.84
C VAL A 167 14.61 -26.29 -28.50
N LEU A 168 13.84 -26.67 -27.48
CA LEU A 168 13.98 -26.13 -26.13
C LEU A 168 15.38 -26.39 -25.55
N ALA A 169 15.88 -27.62 -25.67
CA ALA A 169 17.22 -27.95 -25.18
C ALA A 169 18.31 -27.13 -25.90
N ALA A 170 18.20 -26.97 -27.22
CA ALA A 170 19.12 -26.13 -28.01
C ALA A 170 19.03 -24.64 -27.60
N TYR A 171 17.81 -24.13 -27.38
CA TYR A 171 17.56 -22.78 -26.90
C TYR A 171 18.20 -22.52 -25.54
N ILE A 172 18.04 -23.43 -24.58
CA ILE A 172 18.65 -23.31 -23.25
C ILE A 172 20.17 -23.35 -23.36
N LYS A 173 20.76 -24.29 -24.13
CA LYS A 173 22.21 -24.35 -24.35
C LYS A 173 22.76 -23.04 -24.92
N ARG A 174 22.10 -22.48 -25.94
CA ARG A 174 22.48 -21.19 -26.54
C ARG A 174 22.35 -20.05 -25.53
N THR A 175 21.22 -19.96 -24.84
CA THR A 175 20.95 -18.91 -23.85
C THR A 175 21.97 -18.97 -22.70
N GLU A 176 22.26 -20.14 -22.16
CA GLU A 176 23.24 -20.30 -21.08
C GLU A 176 24.68 -19.99 -21.52
N LYS A 177 25.02 -20.28 -22.77
CA LYS A 177 26.33 -19.97 -23.35
C LYS A 177 26.55 -18.46 -23.51
N HIS A 178 25.57 -17.73 -24.04
CA HIS A 178 25.74 -16.31 -24.38
C HIS A 178 25.24 -15.36 -23.30
N TYR A 179 24.25 -15.78 -22.52
CA TYR A 179 23.45 -14.90 -21.68
C TYR A 179 23.21 -15.45 -20.25
N GLY A 180 23.83 -16.59 -19.91
CA GLY A 180 23.61 -17.29 -18.64
C GLY A 180 23.93 -16.47 -17.39
N HIS A 181 24.75 -15.43 -17.51
CA HIS A 181 25.08 -14.48 -16.44
C HIS A 181 23.98 -13.44 -16.16
N ARG A 182 22.93 -13.36 -16.99
CA ARG A 182 21.75 -12.48 -16.76
C ARG A 182 20.45 -13.25 -16.51
N VAL A 183 20.38 -14.52 -16.90
CA VAL A 183 19.14 -15.31 -16.80
C VAL A 183 19.02 -15.98 -15.44
N ILE A 184 17.95 -15.69 -14.68
CA ILE A 184 17.68 -16.33 -13.40
C ILE A 184 16.84 -17.59 -13.54
N GLY A 185 16.16 -17.83 -14.65
CA GLY A 185 15.31 -19.01 -14.81
C GLY A 185 14.38 -18.96 -16.00
N TYR A 186 13.63 -20.05 -16.16
CA TYR A 186 12.76 -20.30 -17.30
C TYR A 186 11.34 -20.64 -16.83
N GLN A 187 10.35 -19.93 -17.36
CA GLN A 187 8.93 -20.18 -17.10
C GLN A 187 8.26 -20.64 -18.39
N PHE A 188 7.62 -21.82 -18.39
CA PHE A 188 7.01 -22.37 -19.60
C PHE A 188 5.54 -22.02 -19.77
N SER A 189 5.15 -21.82 -21.02
CA SER A 189 3.79 -21.50 -21.41
C SER A 189 3.38 -22.14 -22.75
N ALA A 190 2.10 -22.48 -22.87
CA ALA A 190 1.43 -22.91 -24.10
C ALA A 190 -0.08 -22.67 -23.97
N GLY A 191 -0.86 -22.85 -25.03
CA GLY A 191 -2.32 -22.83 -24.98
C GLY A 191 -2.97 -21.44 -24.99
N ALA A 192 -4.24 -21.39 -24.59
CA ALA A 192 -5.00 -20.15 -24.51
C ALA A 192 -4.32 -19.17 -23.53
N SER A 193 -4.14 -17.92 -23.97
CA SER A 193 -3.41 -16.87 -23.22
C SER A 193 -1.99 -17.23 -22.77
N ALA A 194 -1.39 -18.30 -23.32
CA ALA A 194 -0.10 -18.84 -22.85
C ALA A 194 -0.15 -19.37 -21.39
N GLU A 195 -1.30 -19.87 -20.95
CA GLU A 195 -1.53 -20.27 -19.55
C GLU A 195 -1.92 -21.76 -19.38
N TRP A 196 -1.67 -22.60 -20.38
CA TRP A 196 -2.02 -24.04 -20.41
C TRP A 196 -3.51 -24.34 -20.38
N GLY A 197 -4.34 -23.34 -20.72
CA GLY A 197 -5.78 -23.50 -20.87
C GLY A 197 -6.15 -24.06 -22.25
N TYR A 198 -7.07 -25.02 -22.28
CA TYR A 198 -7.73 -25.43 -23.53
C TYR A 198 -8.58 -24.28 -24.10
N SER A 199 -9.41 -23.68 -23.26
CA SER A 199 -10.27 -22.53 -23.58
C SER A 199 -10.75 -21.83 -22.31
N TRP A 200 -11.00 -20.52 -22.39
CA TRP A 200 -11.60 -19.71 -21.31
C TRP A 200 -13.10 -19.44 -21.49
N THR A 201 -13.71 -19.94 -22.58
CA THR A 201 -15.12 -19.66 -22.95
C THR A 201 -16.09 -20.76 -22.53
N GLY A 202 -15.65 -21.76 -21.76
CA GLY A 202 -16.48 -22.88 -21.30
C GLY A 202 -16.84 -23.91 -22.38
N LEU A 203 -16.27 -23.78 -23.59
CA LEU A 203 -16.43 -24.78 -24.65
C LEU A 203 -15.75 -26.11 -24.27
N PRO A 204 -16.33 -27.28 -24.61
CA PRO A 204 -15.73 -28.55 -24.25
C PRO A 204 -14.37 -28.76 -24.91
N GLY A 205 -13.33 -28.99 -24.11
CA GLY A 205 -11.94 -29.05 -24.54
C GLY A 205 -11.59 -30.31 -25.34
N ASP A 206 -10.95 -30.10 -26.49
CA ASP A 206 -10.25 -31.02 -27.39
C ASP A 206 -10.93 -32.36 -27.80
N PHE A 207 -11.33 -32.42 -29.07
CA PHE A 207 -11.81 -33.62 -29.78
C PHE A 207 -10.85 -34.03 -30.92
N SER A 208 -9.59 -33.62 -30.87
CA SER A 208 -8.60 -33.99 -31.88
C SER A 208 -8.30 -35.48 -31.88
N LYS A 209 -7.80 -35.98 -33.02
CA LYS A 209 -7.34 -37.37 -33.14
C LYS A 209 -6.21 -37.68 -32.16
N ALA A 210 -5.32 -36.72 -31.93
CA ALA A 210 -4.26 -36.84 -30.91
C ALA A 210 -4.83 -37.05 -29.49
N GLN A 211 -5.89 -36.32 -29.13
CA GLN A 211 -6.54 -36.46 -27.83
C GLN A 211 -7.23 -37.82 -27.67
N GLU A 212 -7.91 -38.29 -28.71
CA GLU A 212 -8.57 -39.60 -28.71
C GLU A 212 -7.56 -40.75 -28.58
N GLN A 213 -6.51 -40.76 -29.40
CA GLN A 213 -5.45 -41.78 -29.33
C GLN A 213 -4.73 -41.78 -27.97
N ALA A 214 -4.49 -40.60 -27.40
CA ALA A 214 -3.90 -40.48 -26.07
C ALA A 214 -4.86 -40.99 -24.98
N PHE A 215 -6.17 -40.79 -25.12
CA PHE A 215 -7.17 -41.31 -24.20
C PHE A 215 -7.21 -42.84 -24.22
N GLN A 216 -7.21 -43.45 -25.40
CA GLN A 216 -7.15 -44.90 -25.58
C GLN A 216 -5.91 -45.51 -24.90
N LYS A 217 -4.74 -44.89 -25.09
CA LYS A 217 -3.50 -45.29 -24.41
C LYS A 217 -3.58 -45.12 -22.90
N TRP A 218 -4.19 -44.04 -22.44
CA TRP A 218 -4.38 -43.77 -21.02
C TRP A 218 -5.31 -44.82 -20.39
N LEU A 219 -6.43 -45.17 -21.03
CA LEU A 219 -7.34 -46.21 -20.54
C LEU A 219 -6.65 -47.56 -20.45
N LYS A 220 -5.89 -47.94 -21.48
CA LYS A 220 -5.10 -49.17 -21.48
C LYS A 220 -4.15 -49.22 -20.29
N LYS A 221 -3.50 -48.11 -19.95
CA LYS A 221 -2.63 -48.03 -18.76
C LYS A 221 -3.44 -48.05 -17.46
N TYR A 222 -4.51 -47.25 -17.37
CA TYR A 222 -5.31 -47.04 -16.16
C TYR A 222 -6.00 -48.33 -15.70
N TYR A 223 -6.48 -49.14 -16.64
CA TYR A 223 -7.09 -50.43 -16.39
C TYR A 223 -6.12 -51.61 -16.52
N ALA A 224 -4.80 -51.37 -16.49
CA ALA A 224 -3.76 -52.41 -16.55
C ALA A 224 -3.91 -53.37 -17.76
N ASN A 225 -4.34 -52.84 -18.91
CA ASN A 225 -4.63 -53.57 -20.15
C ASN A 225 -5.69 -54.68 -19.99
N ASP A 226 -6.52 -54.60 -18.96
CA ASP A 226 -7.55 -55.59 -18.64
C ASP A 226 -8.89 -55.15 -19.23
N GLN A 227 -9.28 -55.80 -20.33
CA GLN A 227 -10.50 -55.47 -21.06
C GLN A 227 -11.77 -55.71 -20.21
N ALA A 228 -11.75 -56.69 -19.33
CA ALA A 228 -12.88 -57.00 -18.45
C ALA A 228 -13.08 -55.89 -17.40
N LYS A 229 -11.99 -55.31 -16.88
CA LYS A 229 -12.08 -54.16 -15.97
C LYS A 229 -12.67 -52.93 -16.65
N LEU A 230 -12.28 -52.62 -17.90
CA LEU A 230 -12.87 -51.50 -18.64
C LEU A 230 -14.38 -51.71 -18.84
N ARG A 231 -14.77 -52.88 -19.37
CA ARG A 231 -16.17 -53.22 -19.65
C ARG A 231 -17.03 -53.17 -18.38
N LYS A 232 -16.51 -53.70 -17.28
CA LYS A 232 -17.17 -53.62 -15.96
C LYS A 232 -17.29 -52.18 -15.46
N ALA A 233 -16.22 -51.39 -15.55
CA ALA A 233 -16.20 -50.02 -15.06
C ALA A 233 -17.14 -49.09 -15.84
N TRP A 234 -17.23 -49.28 -17.16
CA TRP A 234 -18.10 -48.48 -18.03
C TRP A 234 -19.52 -49.03 -18.15
N ALA A 235 -19.81 -50.17 -17.50
CA ALA A 235 -21.06 -50.90 -17.65
C ALA A 235 -21.44 -51.14 -19.13
N ASP A 236 -20.44 -51.43 -19.96
CA ASP A 236 -20.57 -51.60 -21.41
C ASP A 236 -19.74 -52.81 -21.86
N ASN A 237 -20.43 -53.89 -22.25
CA ASN A 237 -19.79 -55.12 -22.69
C ASN A 237 -19.09 -55.01 -24.06
N LYS A 238 -19.37 -53.96 -24.83
CA LYS A 238 -18.75 -53.66 -26.13
C LYS A 238 -17.58 -52.69 -26.01
N ALA A 239 -17.32 -52.13 -24.82
CA ALA A 239 -16.19 -51.23 -24.64
C ALA A 239 -14.87 -51.93 -24.95
N GLU A 240 -14.05 -51.29 -25.80
CA GLU A 240 -12.70 -51.72 -26.18
C GLU A 240 -11.72 -50.54 -26.09
N PHE A 241 -10.47 -50.81 -25.68
CA PHE A 241 -9.47 -49.75 -25.60
C PHE A 241 -9.20 -49.08 -26.95
N ALA A 242 -9.23 -49.85 -28.04
CA ALA A 242 -8.89 -49.38 -29.38
C ALA A 242 -10.00 -48.52 -30.03
N THR A 243 -11.25 -48.69 -29.60
CA THR A 243 -12.41 -47.98 -30.16
C THR A 243 -13.00 -46.96 -29.20
N ALA A 244 -12.45 -46.84 -27.98
CA ALA A 244 -12.83 -45.82 -27.01
C ALA A 244 -12.65 -44.42 -27.61
N SER A 245 -13.72 -43.63 -27.61
CA SER A 245 -13.77 -42.28 -28.17
C SER A 245 -13.88 -41.22 -27.08
N VAL A 246 -13.54 -39.97 -27.42
CA VAL A 246 -13.75 -38.82 -26.54
C VAL A 246 -15.26 -38.62 -26.31
N PRO A 247 -15.77 -38.63 -25.06
CA PRO A 247 -17.20 -38.50 -24.79
C PRO A 247 -17.78 -37.19 -25.34
N VAL A 248 -18.62 -37.28 -26.38
CA VAL A 248 -19.27 -36.13 -27.06
C VAL A 248 -20.52 -35.66 -26.29
N ASP A 249 -21.10 -36.55 -25.50
CA ASP A 249 -22.31 -36.42 -24.68
C ASP A 249 -22.13 -35.69 -23.36
N ARG A 250 -20.89 -35.35 -22.97
CA ARG A 250 -20.54 -34.43 -21.86
C ARG A 250 -21.19 -33.03 -21.94
N ARG A 251 -21.99 -32.79 -22.98
CA ARG A 251 -22.73 -31.55 -23.25
C ARG A 251 -24.18 -31.55 -22.76
N GLY A 252 -24.76 -32.68 -22.34
CA GLY A 252 -26.18 -32.67 -21.94
C GLY A 252 -26.77 -33.95 -21.35
N HIS A 253 -26.01 -35.04 -21.20
CA HIS A 253 -26.48 -36.23 -20.49
C HIS A 253 -25.56 -36.47 -19.29
N SER A 254 -26.11 -36.30 -18.10
CA SER A 254 -25.54 -36.75 -16.84
C SER A 254 -26.67 -37.41 -16.06
N SER A 255 -26.36 -38.46 -15.30
CA SER A 255 -27.37 -39.19 -14.53
C SER A 255 -28.07 -38.32 -13.46
N MET A 256 -27.41 -37.24 -13.02
CA MET A 256 -27.97 -36.14 -12.22
C MET A 256 -27.51 -34.80 -12.82
N ARG A 257 -28.20 -33.69 -12.53
CA ARG A 257 -27.90 -32.39 -13.16
C ARG A 257 -26.48 -31.89 -12.87
N SER A 258 -26.02 -31.91 -11.62
CA SER A 258 -24.79 -31.24 -11.19
C SER A 258 -23.60 -32.15 -10.90
N ILE A 259 -23.87 -33.39 -10.49
CA ILE A 259 -22.88 -34.38 -10.02
C ILE A 259 -22.97 -35.61 -10.93
N LEU A 260 -21.82 -36.21 -11.26
CA LEU A 260 -21.74 -37.44 -12.03
C LEU A 260 -21.79 -38.65 -11.09
N ASP A 261 -22.57 -39.66 -11.45
CA ASP A 261 -22.62 -40.92 -10.73
C ASP A 261 -21.36 -41.75 -11.06
N PRO A 262 -20.60 -42.20 -10.04
CA PRO A 262 -19.35 -42.90 -10.24
C PRO A 262 -19.49 -44.26 -10.94
N VAL A 263 -20.69 -44.84 -11.01
CA VAL A 263 -20.96 -46.08 -11.73
C VAL A 263 -21.50 -45.78 -13.13
N ARG A 264 -22.56 -44.97 -13.22
CA ARG A 264 -23.26 -44.72 -14.49
C ARG A 264 -22.49 -43.81 -15.44
N ASP A 265 -21.78 -42.82 -14.90
CA ASP A 265 -21.09 -41.80 -15.69
C ASP A 265 -19.56 -42.03 -15.75
N ARG A 266 -19.09 -43.24 -15.41
CA ARG A 266 -17.65 -43.57 -15.29
C ARG A 266 -16.84 -43.19 -16.52
N ARG A 267 -17.38 -43.39 -17.73
CA ARG A 267 -16.72 -43.00 -18.99
C ARG A 267 -16.37 -41.52 -19.04
N ILE A 268 -17.27 -40.64 -18.57
CA ILE A 268 -17.06 -39.19 -18.53
C ILE A 268 -16.04 -38.85 -17.43
N ILE A 269 -16.17 -39.45 -16.25
CA ILE A 269 -15.25 -39.25 -15.12
C ILE A 269 -13.81 -39.61 -15.50
N ASP A 270 -13.61 -40.75 -16.14
CA ASP A 270 -12.29 -41.21 -16.62
C ASP A 270 -11.70 -40.24 -17.64
N TYR A 271 -12.51 -39.77 -18.59
CA TYR A 271 -12.05 -38.76 -19.54
C TYR A 271 -11.68 -37.44 -18.85
N GLN A 272 -12.45 -36.96 -17.88
CA GLN A 272 -12.13 -35.73 -17.14
C GLN A 272 -10.81 -35.85 -16.36
N LYS A 273 -10.53 -37.01 -15.76
CA LYS A 273 -9.23 -37.30 -15.13
C LYS A 273 -8.09 -37.23 -16.14
N PHE A 274 -8.24 -37.94 -17.27
CA PHE A 274 -7.28 -37.92 -18.37
C PHE A 274 -7.03 -36.50 -18.91
N HIS A 275 -8.10 -35.72 -19.09
CA HIS A 275 -8.06 -34.39 -19.70
C HIS A 275 -7.18 -33.41 -18.92
N ALA A 276 -7.26 -33.42 -17.58
CA ALA A 276 -6.35 -32.62 -16.75
C ALA A 276 -4.94 -33.22 -16.70
N GLU A 277 -4.82 -34.55 -16.64
CA GLU A 277 -3.53 -35.24 -16.53
C GLU A 277 -2.61 -34.97 -17.74
N VAL A 278 -3.17 -34.94 -18.95
CA VAL A 278 -2.40 -34.68 -20.19
C VAL A 278 -1.67 -33.33 -20.13
N VAL A 279 -2.31 -32.29 -19.61
CA VAL A 279 -1.70 -30.97 -19.48
C VAL A 279 -0.50 -31.02 -18.53
N THR A 280 -0.66 -31.69 -17.37
CA THR A 280 0.43 -31.85 -16.40
C THR A 280 1.59 -32.67 -16.95
N ASN A 281 1.32 -33.65 -17.81
CA ASN A 281 2.35 -34.46 -18.46
C ASN A 281 3.17 -33.63 -19.45
N ALA A 282 2.49 -32.81 -20.28
CA ALA A 282 3.19 -31.91 -21.20
C ALA A 282 4.10 -30.93 -20.45
N ILE A 283 3.58 -30.27 -19.40
CA ILE A 283 4.36 -29.39 -18.53
C ILE A 283 5.58 -30.13 -17.94
N ALA A 284 5.37 -31.34 -17.41
CA ALA A 284 6.43 -32.13 -16.79
C ALA A 284 7.54 -32.50 -17.77
N ASP A 285 7.21 -32.80 -19.04
CA ASP A 285 8.21 -33.12 -20.06
C ASP A 285 9.11 -31.92 -20.39
N PHE A 286 8.53 -30.72 -20.56
CA PHE A 286 9.31 -29.51 -20.80
C PHE A 286 10.14 -29.10 -19.59
N ALA A 287 9.59 -29.20 -18.37
CA ALA A 287 10.32 -28.93 -17.14
C ALA A 287 11.51 -29.88 -16.96
N ARG A 288 11.32 -31.18 -17.20
CA ARG A 288 12.38 -32.18 -17.15
C ARG A 288 13.47 -31.90 -18.19
N SER A 289 13.09 -31.57 -19.42
CA SER A 289 14.04 -31.20 -20.48
C SER A 289 14.88 -29.98 -20.07
N CYS A 290 14.25 -28.97 -19.48
CA CYS A 290 14.93 -27.79 -18.95
C CYS A 290 15.93 -28.14 -17.85
N LYS A 291 15.48 -28.84 -16.81
CA LYS A 291 16.33 -29.21 -15.67
C LYS A 291 17.48 -30.12 -16.08
N LYS A 292 17.22 -31.11 -16.94
CA LYS A 292 18.26 -31.96 -17.49
C LYS A 292 19.29 -31.15 -18.29
N THR A 293 18.84 -30.28 -19.19
CA THR A 293 19.74 -29.47 -20.01
C THR A 293 20.61 -28.54 -19.15
N LEU A 294 20.02 -27.92 -18.13
CA LEU A 294 20.78 -27.11 -17.18
C LEU A 294 21.82 -27.93 -16.40
N ALA A 295 21.43 -29.12 -15.92
CA ALA A 295 22.33 -30.02 -15.21
C ALA A 295 23.51 -30.49 -16.10
N ASP A 296 23.24 -30.85 -17.36
CA ASP A 296 24.26 -31.23 -18.35
C ASP A 296 25.29 -30.09 -18.59
N LEU A 297 24.88 -28.83 -18.38
CA LEU A 297 25.74 -27.64 -18.50
C LEU A 297 26.40 -27.22 -17.17
N GLY A 298 26.22 -27.98 -16.09
CA GLY A 298 26.69 -27.60 -14.75
C GLY A 298 26.00 -26.34 -14.20
N ARG A 299 24.78 -26.05 -14.67
CA ARG A 299 23.98 -24.88 -14.28
C ARG A 299 22.83 -25.31 -13.37
N LYS A 300 22.46 -24.42 -12.43
CA LYS A 300 21.31 -24.61 -11.57
C LYS A 300 20.46 -23.34 -11.55
N LYS A 301 19.25 -23.44 -12.11
CA LYS A 301 18.29 -22.34 -12.23
C LYS A 301 16.87 -22.78 -11.95
N VAL A 302 16.02 -21.83 -11.57
CA VAL A 302 14.60 -22.08 -11.30
C VAL A 302 13.80 -22.32 -12.59
N CYS A 303 12.84 -23.23 -12.51
CA CYS A 303 11.91 -23.60 -13.57
C CYS A 303 10.47 -23.40 -13.09
N GLY A 304 9.65 -22.73 -13.91
CA GLY A 304 8.28 -22.36 -13.53
C GLY A 304 7.23 -22.61 -14.61
N THR A 305 5.96 -22.48 -14.24
CA THR A 305 4.83 -22.56 -15.20
C THR A 305 3.57 -21.90 -14.64
N PHE A 306 2.67 -21.47 -15.53
CA PHE A 306 1.29 -21.13 -15.14
C PHE A 306 0.48 -22.40 -14.91
N TYR A 307 -0.19 -22.56 -13.76
CA TYR A 307 -1.11 -23.69 -13.56
C TYR A 307 -1.99 -23.55 -12.29
N GLY A 308 -3.01 -24.42 -12.17
CA GLY A 308 -3.75 -24.61 -10.92
C GLY A 308 -4.93 -23.65 -10.68
N TYR A 309 -5.58 -23.21 -11.75
CA TYR A 309 -6.64 -22.20 -11.71
C TYR A 309 -7.93 -22.88 -11.26
N TRP A 310 -8.20 -22.85 -9.96
CA TRP A 310 -9.33 -23.57 -9.37
C TRP A 310 -10.63 -22.73 -9.41
N THR A 311 -10.52 -21.41 -9.59
CA THR A 311 -11.66 -20.50 -9.68
C THR A 311 -12.31 -20.45 -11.07
N GLN A 312 -11.69 -21.04 -12.09
CA GLN A 312 -12.13 -20.99 -13.49
C GLN A 312 -12.96 -22.23 -13.87
N TYR A 313 -13.65 -22.19 -15.01
CA TYR A 313 -14.60 -23.23 -15.45
C TYR A 313 -13.96 -24.63 -15.51
N GLY A 314 -14.72 -25.66 -15.13
CA GLY A 314 -14.27 -27.04 -14.88
C GLY A 314 -13.66 -27.82 -16.06
N ASN A 315 -13.47 -27.19 -17.22
CA ASN A 315 -12.94 -27.82 -18.44
C ASN A 315 -11.71 -27.12 -19.02
N ALA A 316 -11.03 -26.27 -18.24
CA ALA A 316 -9.85 -25.54 -18.70
C ALA A 316 -8.57 -26.39 -18.73
N GLY A 317 -8.54 -27.55 -18.07
CA GLY A 317 -7.37 -28.43 -17.99
C GLY A 317 -6.45 -28.19 -16.78
N HIS A 318 -6.90 -27.42 -15.76
CA HIS A 318 -6.08 -26.96 -14.64
C HIS A 318 -6.22 -27.77 -13.33
N HIS A 319 -6.97 -28.88 -13.32
CA HIS A 319 -7.28 -29.68 -12.13
C HIS A 319 -6.31 -30.84 -11.91
N GLY A 320 -5.00 -30.54 -11.87
CA GLY A 320 -3.94 -31.52 -11.64
C GLY A 320 -2.74 -30.94 -10.89
N LEU A 321 -2.92 -29.83 -10.18
CA LEU A 321 -1.84 -29.05 -9.55
C LEU A 321 -1.03 -29.90 -8.58
N SER A 322 -1.67 -30.80 -7.82
CA SER A 322 -0.95 -31.66 -6.88
C SER A 322 0.13 -32.54 -7.53
N ARG A 323 -0.02 -32.89 -8.82
CA ARG A 323 1.01 -33.62 -9.58
C ARG A 323 2.23 -32.74 -9.82
N LEU A 324 2.02 -31.48 -10.19
CA LEU A 324 3.12 -30.53 -10.43
C LEU A 324 3.81 -30.12 -9.14
N LEU A 325 3.09 -29.98 -8.03
CA LEU A 325 3.66 -29.66 -6.72
C LEU A 325 4.62 -30.75 -6.21
N ARG A 326 4.34 -32.02 -6.52
CA ARG A 326 5.23 -33.16 -6.23
C ARG A 326 6.35 -33.35 -7.25
N ASN A 327 6.32 -32.64 -8.38
CA ASN A 327 7.35 -32.76 -9.40
C ASN A 327 8.63 -32.03 -8.94
N PRO A 328 9.80 -32.71 -8.87
CA PRO A 328 11.06 -32.06 -8.49
C PRO A 328 11.56 -31.07 -9.56
N ASP A 329 11.12 -31.19 -10.81
CA ASP A 329 11.59 -30.36 -11.92
C ASP A 329 10.93 -28.97 -11.98
N ILE A 330 9.87 -28.74 -11.18
CA ILE A 330 9.14 -27.47 -11.09
C ILE A 330 9.49 -26.78 -9.77
N ASP A 331 9.99 -25.55 -9.79
CA ASP A 331 10.24 -24.74 -8.60
C ASP A 331 9.14 -23.69 -8.35
N LEU A 332 8.52 -23.20 -9.44
CA LEU A 332 7.60 -22.08 -9.42
C LEU A 332 6.23 -22.44 -10.00
N ILE A 333 5.16 -21.99 -9.35
CA ILE A 333 3.79 -21.99 -9.90
C ILE A 333 3.32 -20.55 -10.04
N CYS A 334 2.74 -20.22 -11.18
CA CYS A 334 2.29 -18.87 -11.48
C CYS A 334 0.78 -18.84 -11.72
N SER A 335 0.11 -17.78 -11.26
CA SER A 335 -1.27 -17.49 -11.63
C SER A 335 -1.59 -16.02 -11.36
N PRO A 336 -2.52 -15.39 -12.08
CA PRO A 336 -3.10 -14.14 -11.63
C PRO A 336 -3.88 -14.34 -10.32
N TYR A 337 -4.22 -13.23 -9.68
CA TYR A 337 -5.26 -13.21 -8.65
C TYR A 337 -6.65 -13.27 -9.31
N ALA A 338 -7.68 -13.54 -8.52
CA ALA A 338 -9.00 -13.89 -9.03
C ALA A 338 -9.76 -12.66 -9.53
N TYR A 339 -10.34 -12.77 -10.73
CA TYR A 339 -10.96 -11.63 -11.41
C TYR A 339 -12.38 -11.28 -10.92
N PHE A 340 -12.98 -12.07 -10.02
CA PHE A 340 -14.35 -11.82 -9.55
C PHE A 340 -14.45 -10.94 -8.29
N MET A 341 -13.32 -10.62 -7.62
CA MET A 341 -13.28 -9.80 -6.38
C MET A 341 -12.09 -8.82 -6.35
N ARG A 342 -11.59 -8.38 -7.50
CA ARG A 342 -10.32 -7.64 -7.56
C ARG A 342 -10.37 -6.13 -7.36
N GLY A 343 -11.55 -5.50 -7.38
CA GLY A 343 -11.67 -4.04 -7.30
C GLY A 343 -11.30 -3.44 -5.93
N PRO A 344 -11.24 -2.10 -5.82
CA PRO A 344 -11.07 -1.40 -4.54
C PRO A 344 -12.17 -1.76 -3.54
N GLY A 345 -11.78 -2.08 -2.31
CA GLY A 345 -12.67 -2.51 -1.23
C GLY A 345 -13.16 -3.95 -1.36
N GLN A 346 -12.71 -4.68 -2.39
CA GLN A 346 -12.93 -6.10 -2.57
C GLN A 346 -11.71 -6.92 -2.11
N GLN A 347 -11.74 -8.24 -2.30
CA GLN A 347 -10.85 -9.18 -1.63
C GLN A 347 -9.71 -9.64 -2.54
N PHE A 348 -8.48 -9.70 -2.03
CA PHE A 348 -7.44 -10.50 -2.67
C PHE A 348 -7.76 -11.99 -2.49
N ILE A 349 -7.99 -12.67 -3.61
CA ILE A 349 -8.16 -14.12 -3.69
C ILE A 349 -7.24 -14.58 -4.82
N SER A 350 -6.40 -15.59 -4.60
CA SER A 350 -5.58 -16.14 -5.68
C SER A 350 -6.36 -17.16 -6.52
N GLN A 351 -6.06 -17.24 -7.82
CA GLN A 351 -6.58 -18.32 -8.67
C GLN A 351 -5.96 -19.68 -8.38
N ALA A 352 -4.83 -19.75 -7.66
CA ALA A 352 -4.18 -20.97 -7.20
C ALA A 352 -4.26 -21.10 -5.66
N PRO A 353 -4.24 -22.32 -5.09
CA PRO A 353 -4.17 -22.54 -3.65
C PRO A 353 -2.73 -22.30 -3.14
N LEU A 354 -2.39 -21.04 -2.83
CA LEU A 354 -1.02 -20.62 -2.46
C LEU A 354 -0.43 -21.41 -1.29
N SER A 355 -1.25 -21.75 -0.29
CA SER A 355 -0.78 -22.47 0.89
C SER A 355 -0.36 -23.91 0.55
N SER A 356 -0.99 -24.55 -0.44
CA SER A 356 -0.51 -25.82 -1.01
C SER A 356 0.82 -25.66 -1.74
N VAL A 357 0.97 -24.61 -2.56
CA VAL A 357 2.24 -24.33 -3.25
C VAL A 357 3.38 -24.22 -2.23
N ALA A 358 3.16 -23.43 -1.18
CA ALA A 358 4.14 -23.23 -0.12
C ALA A 358 4.42 -24.49 0.70
N LEU A 359 3.41 -25.30 1.00
CA LEU A 359 3.54 -26.57 1.74
C LEU A 359 4.43 -27.58 0.99
N HIS A 360 4.50 -27.49 -0.34
CA HIS A 360 5.39 -28.30 -1.18
C HIS A 360 6.77 -27.69 -1.42
N GLY A 361 7.13 -26.62 -0.71
CA GLY A 361 8.45 -25.99 -0.84
C GLY A 361 8.63 -25.23 -2.16
N LYS A 362 7.54 -25.00 -2.90
CA LYS A 362 7.54 -24.28 -4.19
C LYS A 362 7.20 -22.82 -3.97
N LEU A 363 7.65 -21.94 -4.85
CA LEU A 363 7.35 -20.51 -4.76
C LEU A 363 6.20 -20.15 -5.72
N HIS A 364 5.18 -19.45 -5.21
CA HIS A 364 4.11 -18.92 -6.06
C HIS A 364 4.46 -17.52 -6.57
N TYR A 365 4.21 -17.26 -7.86
CA TYR A 365 4.18 -15.92 -8.42
C TYR A 365 2.75 -15.51 -8.77
N THR A 366 2.28 -14.45 -8.12
CA THR A 366 1.03 -13.79 -8.50
C THR A 366 1.29 -12.83 -9.66
N GLU A 367 0.55 -12.98 -10.74
CA GLU A 367 0.50 -11.95 -11.78
C GLU A 367 -0.40 -10.81 -11.31
N ASP A 368 0.19 -9.63 -11.05
CA ASP A 368 -0.56 -8.43 -10.71
C ASP A 368 -0.81 -7.61 -11.98
N ASP A 369 -1.94 -7.90 -12.63
CA ASP A 369 -2.46 -7.17 -13.79
C ASP A 369 -3.48 -6.07 -13.38
N THR A 370 -3.35 -5.48 -12.18
CA THR A 370 -4.27 -4.43 -11.70
C THR A 370 -4.49 -3.35 -12.76
N ARG A 371 -5.76 -3.10 -13.07
CA ARG A 371 -6.19 -2.01 -13.95
C ARG A 371 -6.07 -0.70 -13.17
N THR A 372 -4.88 -0.10 -13.22
CA THR A 372 -4.59 1.18 -12.55
C THR A 372 -5.41 2.32 -13.15
N PHE A 373 -5.44 3.46 -12.46
CA PHE A 373 -6.13 4.68 -12.94
C PHE A 373 -5.62 5.24 -14.28
N ILE A 374 -4.48 4.73 -14.77
CA ILE A 374 -3.90 5.11 -16.07
C ILE A 374 -4.54 4.31 -17.22
N VAL A 375 -5.04 3.11 -16.93
CA VAL A 375 -5.64 2.21 -17.93
C VAL A 375 -7.03 2.71 -18.33
N GLY A 376 -7.44 2.56 -19.60
CA GLY A 376 -8.79 2.96 -20.03
C GLY A 376 -9.91 2.24 -19.24
N ALA A 377 -11.00 2.96 -18.97
CA ALA A 377 -12.04 2.62 -17.98
C ALA A 377 -13.01 1.46 -18.34
N ASN A 378 -12.64 0.54 -19.23
CA ASN A 378 -13.56 -0.52 -19.70
C ASN A 378 -13.61 -1.77 -18.81
N ASP A 379 -12.87 -1.81 -17.70
CA ASP A 379 -12.88 -2.91 -16.74
C ASP A 379 -13.62 -2.49 -15.45
N PRO A 380 -14.62 -3.25 -14.97
CA PRO A 380 -15.37 -2.91 -13.76
C PRO A 380 -14.53 -2.92 -12.47
N ALA A 381 -13.31 -3.46 -12.51
CA ALA A 381 -12.35 -3.41 -11.41
C ALA A 381 -11.22 -2.38 -11.59
N HIS A 382 -11.39 -1.45 -12.52
CA HIS A 382 -10.50 -0.29 -12.69
C HIS A 382 -10.43 0.56 -11.41
N CYS A 383 -9.22 0.94 -11.02
CA CYS A 383 -9.00 1.88 -9.93
C CYS A 383 -9.32 3.29 -10.42
N ALA A 384 -10.27 3.99 -9.79
CA ALA A 384 -10.74 5.28 -10.26
C ALA A 384 -9.67 6.38 -10.16
N ASP A 385 -8.75 6.26 -9.19
CA ASP A 385 -7.68 7.22 -8.99
C ASP A 385 -6.36 6.57 -8.51
N ARG A 386 -5.37 7.45 -8.32
CA ARG A 386 -4.05 7.07 -7.83
C ARG A 386 -4.11 6.45 -6.44
N ALA A 387 -4.94 6.95 -5.53
CA ALA A 387 -5.00 6.44 -4.17
C ALA A 387 -5.51 4.99 -4.16
N GLU A 388 -6.62 4.73 -4.87
CA GLU A 388 -7.15 3.37 -5.03
C GLU A 388 -6.13 2.43 -5.68
N THR A 389 -5.41 2.91 -6.69
CA THR A 389 -4.33 2.13 -7.33
C THR A 389 -3.26 1.74 -6.32
N LEU A 390 -2.75 2.69 -5.52
CA LEU A 390 -1.74 2.40 -4.50
C LEU A 390 -2.27 1.40 -3.48
N TRP A 391 -3.51 1.55 -3.04
CA TRP A 391 -4.10 0.65 -2.05
C TRP A 391 -4.31 -0.76 -2.59
N VAL A 392 -4.79 -0.93 -3.83
CA VAL A 392 -4.96 -2.25 -4.45
C VAL A 392 -3.62 -2.95 -4.68
N LEU A 393 -2.59 -2.24 -5.16
CA LEU A 393 -1.25 -2.81 -5.34
C LEU A 393 -0.65 -3.28 -3.99
N ARG A 394 -0.83 -2.49 -2.93
CA ARG A 394 -0.44 -2.90 -1.57
C ARG A 394 -1.21 -4.12 -1.11
N ARG A 395 -2.54 -4.18 -1.33
CA ARG A 395 -3.37 -5.34 -0.98
C ARG A 395 -2.84 -6.60 -1.65
N ASN A 396 -2.58 -6.55 -2.95
CA ASN A 396 -2.11 -7.68 -3.73
C ASN A 396 -0.73 -8.15 -3.26
N LEU A 397 0.18 -7.22 -2.96
CA LEU A 397 1.47 -7.54 -2.36
C LEU A 397 1.31 -8.24 -1.01
N MET A 398 0.47 -7.70 -0.12
CA MET A 398 0.25 -8.30 1.20
C MET A 398 -0.40 -9.67 1.10
N GLY A 399 -1.39 -9.85 0.22
CA GLY A 399 -2.01 -11.15 -0.03
C GLY A 399 -1.02 -12.21 -0.52
N SER A 400 -0.15 -11.85 -1.46
CA SER A 400 0.86 -12.79 -1.97
C SER A 400 1.98 -13.07 -0.94
N LEU A 401 2.60 -12.02 -0.38
CA LEU A 401 3.72 -12.19 0.56
C LEU A 401 3.31 -12.93 1.82
N THR A 402 2.15 -12.62 2.41
CA THR A 402 1.72 -13.22 3.69
C THR A 402 1.34 -14.70 3.57
N THR A 403 1.03 -15.19 2.37
CA THR A 403 0.76 -16.60 2.06
C THR A 403 1.98 -17.36 1.52
N GLY A 404 3.14 -16.69 1.43
CA GLY A 404 4.41 -17.29 1.06
C GLY A 404 4.71 -17.31 -0.44
N GLY A 405 3.98 -16.53 -1.23
CA GLY A 405 4.30 -16.22 -2.62
C GLY A 405 5.09 -14.92 -2.76
N THR A 406 5.25 -14.52 -4.01
CA THR A 406 5.71 -13.20 -4.48
C THR A 406 4.85 -12.79 -5.68
N LEU A 407 5.14 -11.68 -6.35
CA LEU A 407 4.39 -11.22 -7.50
C LEU A 407 5.26 -10.57 -8.57
N TRP A 408 4.68 -10.39 -9.75
CA TRP A 408 5.16 -9.43 -10.72
C TRP A 408 4.10 -8.41 -11.06
N TRP A 409 4.54 -7.18 -11.31
CA TRP A 409 3.69 -6.13 -11.88
C TRP A 409 3.61 -6.30 -13.40
N MET A 410 2.41 -6.38 -13.94
CA MET A 410 2.14 -6.72 -15.34
C MET A 410 1.60 -5.52 -16.11
N ASP A 411 2.45 -4.86 -16.89
CA ASP A 411 1.99 -3.93 -17.93
C ASP A 411 1.62 -4.72 -19.20
N LEU A 412 0.41 -5.28 -19.21
CA LEU A 412 -0.02 -6.31 -20.16
C LEU A 412 0.13 -5.88 -21.62
N VAL A 413 -0.28 -4.65 -21.96
CA VAL A 413 -0.28 -4.14 -23.34
C VAL A 413 0.88 -3.19 -23.63
N GLY A 414 1.70 -2.86 -22.64
CA GLY A 414 2.72 -1.80 -22.76
C GLY A 414 2.11 -0.43 -22.87
N GLY A 415 1.09 -0.17 -22.05
CA GLY A 415 0.39 1.10 -21.97
C GLY A 415 0.94 2.05 -20.92
N GLY A 416 1.95 1.64 -20.15
CA GLY A 416 2.49 2.43 -19.05
C GLY A 416 1.62 2.37 -17.80
N TRP A 417 1.06 1.19 -17.47
CA TRP A 417 0.10 1.03 -16.38
C TRP A 417 0.63 1.48 -15.01
N TYR A 418 1.96 1.53 -14.84
CA TYR A 418 2.64 1.96 -13.62
C TYR A 418 3.39 3.29 -13.79
N SER A 419 3.25 3.96 -14.94
CA SER A 419 3.99 5.18 -15.33
C SER A 419 3.45 6.44 -14.63
N ASP A 420 3.40 6.41 -13.29
CA ASP A 420 3.09 7.54 -12.42
C ASP A 420 4.17 7.60 -11.33
N ARG A 421 4.68 8.81 -11.07
CA ARG A 421 5.78 9.02 -10.12
C ARG A 421 5.47 8.49 -8.72
N LYS A 422 4.22 8.57 -8.26
CA LYS A 422 3.83 8.11 -6.93
C LYS A 422 3.64 6.60 -6.89
N ILE A 423 3.14 5.98 -7.96
CA ILE A 423 3.12 4.52 -8.10
C ILE A 423 4.55 3.98 -8.02
N LEU A 424 5.47 4.51 -8.82
CA LEU A 424 6.87 4.07 -8.85
C LEU A 424 7.56 4.24 -7.48
N GLN A 425 7.34 5.38 -6.80
CA GLN A 425 7.82 5.59 -5.43
C GLN A 425 7.26 4.56 -4.44
N ASP A 426 6.02 4.12 -4.64
CA ASP A 426 5.41 3.11 -3.79
C ASP A 426 5.93 1.71 -4.10
N LEU A 427 6.23 1.39 -5.37
CA LEU A 427 6.94 0.16 -5.74
C LEU A 427 8.30 0.09 -5.01
N THR A 428 9.05 1.20 -4.96
CA THR A 428 10.30 1.28 -4.19
C THR A 428 10.09 0.95 -2.70
N ARG A 429 9.06 1.55 -2.07
CA ARG A 429 8.72 1.26 -0.67
C ARG A 429 8.30 -0.19 -0.45
N MET A 430 7.51 -0.74 -1.36
CA MET A 430 7.07 -2.13 -1.34
C MET A 430 8.25 -3.11 -1.44
N MET A 431 9.21 -2.86 -2.33
CA MET A 431 10.43 -3.66 -2.45
C MET A 431 11.31 -3.54 -1.20
N ALA A 432 11.50 -2.34 -0.66
CA ALA A 432 12.26 -2.13 0.57
C ALA A 432 11.63 -2.87 1.77
N MET A 433 10.29 -2.86 1.87
CA MET A 433 9.55 -3.63 2.86
C MET A 433 9.75 -5.13 2.66
N ALA A 434 9.61 -5.66 1.44
CA ALA A 434 9.79 -7.08 1.13
C ALA A 434 11.22 -7.56 1.45
N GLU A 435 12.23 -6.77 1.09
CA GLU A 435 13.65 -7.02 1.39
C GLU A 435 13.91 -7.08 2.90
N ALA A 436 13.31 -6.17 3.68
CA ALA A 436 13.40 -6.19 5.14
C ALA A 436 12.69 -7.40 5.75
N GLN A 437 11.56 -7.81 5.17
CA GLN A 437 10.74 -8.93 5.66
C GLN A 437 11.40 -10.29 5.45
N ILE A 438 12.11 -10.49 4.33
CA ILE A 438 12.76 -11.79 4.06
C ILE A 438 13.81 -12.16 5.10
N LYS A 439 14.45 -11.16 5.70
CA LYS A 439 15.46 -11.36 6.75
C LYS A 439 14.84 -11.84 8.08
N ARG A 440 13.51 -11.80 8.20
CA ARG A 440 12.74 -12.08 9.42
C ARG A 440 12.01 -13.42 9.34
N ARG A 441 11.54 -13.91 10.49
CA ARG A 441 10.81 -15.18 10.57
C ARG A 441 9.38 -15.01 10.05
N GLN A 442 9.12 -15.52 8.85
CA GLN A 442 7.83 -15.42 8.18
C GLN A 442 6.89 -16.57 8.52
N THR A 443 6.69 -16.86 9.82
CA THR A 443 5.74 -17.92 10.21
C THR A 443 4.29 -17.41 10.08
N SER A 444 3.44 -18.19 9.41
CA SER A 444 2.02 -17.90 9.30
C SER A 444 1.32 -18.00 10.66
N VAL A 445 0.32 -17.15 10.88
CA VAL A 445 -0.50 -17.11 12.11
C VAL A 445 -1.95 -17.49 11.85
N ALA A 446 -2.32 -17.86 10.61
CA ALA A 446 -3.67 -18.29 10.28
C ALA A 446 -4.13 -19.50 11.10
N GLN A 447 -5.32 -19.45 11.69
CA GLN A 447 -5.87 -20.57 12.47
C GLN A 447 -7.01 -21.27 11.72
N ILE A 448 -7.31 -20.79 10.51
CA ILE A 448 -8.34 -21.31 9.61
C ILE A 448 -7.65 -21.92 8.39
N ALA A 449 -7.93 -23.19 8.13
CA ALA A 449 -7.62 -23.83 6.86
C ALA A 449 -8.89 -23.94 6.01
N VAL A 450 -8.81 -23.52 4.75
CA VAL A 450 -9.84 -23.75 3.74
C VAL A 450 -9.33 -24.83 2.82
N VAL A 451 -10.10 -25.88 2.62
CA VAL A 451 -9.76 -27.06 1.81
C VAL A 451 -10.66 -27.12 0.60
N ILE A 452 -10.07 -27.15 -0.58
CA ILE A 452 -10.73 -27.33 -1.88
C ILE A 452 -10.24 -28.62 -2.54
N SER A 453 -11.03 -29.22 -3.43
CA SER A 453 -10.69 -30.52 -4.01
C SER A 453 -10.68 -30.48 -5.53
N GLU A 454 -9.49 -30.48 -6.13
CA GLU A 454 -9.35 -30.68 -7.58
C GLU A 454 -9.72 -32.11 -8.01
N SER A 455 -9.59 -33.09 -7.11
CA SER A 455 -10.00 -34.48 -7.36
C SER A 455 -11.52 -34.66 -7.36
N SER A 456 -12.27 -33.66 -6.89
CA SER A 456 -13.73 -33.64 -7.02
C SER A 456 -14.18 -33.21 -8.41
N THR A 457 -13.38 -32.44 -9.15
CA THR A 457 -13.78 -31.91 -10.46
C THR A 457 -14.21 -32.98 -11.47
N PRO A 458 -13.52 -34.14 -11.59
CA PRO A 458 -13.96 -35.20 -12.50
C PRO A 458 -15.35 -35.76 -12.23
N TYR A 459 -15.90 -35.55 -11.03
CA TYR A 459 -17.23 -36.00 -10.62
C TYR A 459 -18.31 -34.90 -10.79
N LEU A 460 -17.97 -33.77 -11.38
CA LEU A 460 -18.92 -32.68 -11.63
C LEU A 460 -19.42 -32.74 -13.06
N ALA A 461 -20.69 -32.42 -13.25
CA ALA A 461 -21.29 -32.26 -14.58
C ALA A 461 -20.69 -31.01 -15.25
N PRO A 462 -19.98 -31.13 -16.39
CA PRO A 462 -19.14 -30.04 -16.94
C PRO A 462 -19.85 -28.73 -17.29
N ARG A 463 -21.16 -28.75 -17.57
CA ARG A 463 -21.96 -27.56 -17.93
C ARG A 463 -22.91 -27.06 -16.85
N ASN A 464 -23.28 -27.91 -15.92
CA ASN A 464 -24.42 -27.68 -15.05
C ASN A 464 -24.04 -27.55 -13.57
N SER A 465 -22.81 -27.90 -13.19
CA SER A 465 -22.39 -27.83 -11.79
C SER A 465 -22.29 -26.38 -11.30
N PRO A 466 -23.01 -26.01 -10.22
CA PRO A 466 -22.91 -24.68 -9.61
C PRO A 466 -21.63 -24.50 -8.78
N LEU A 467 -20.79 -25.54 -8.66
CA LEU A 467 -19.68 -25.55 -7.71
C LEU A 467 -18.65 -24.41 -7.92
N PRO A 468 -18.20 -24.08 -9.15
CA PRO A 468 -17.29 -22.95 -9.32
C PRO A 468 -17.86 -21.64 -8.77
N ALA A 469 -19.15 -21.38 -8.99
CA ALA A 469 -19.83 -20.21 -8.43
C ALA A 469 -19.95 -20.32 -6.90
N ALA A 470 -20.20 -21.52 -6.37
CA ALA A 470 -20.30 -21.78 -4.93
C ALA A 470 -19.00 -21.46 -4.20
N ILE A 471 -17.87 -21.92 -4.74
CA ILE A 471 -16.57 -21.67 -4.11
C ILE A 471 -16.21 -20.17 -4.22
N ARG A 472 -16.46 -19.52 -5.37
CA ARG A 472 -16.26 -18.06 -5.52
C ARG A 472 -17.06 -17.26 -4.50
N LEU A 473 -18.36 -17.55 -4.39
CA LEU A 473 -19.25 -16.87 -3.45
C LEU A 473 -18.80 -17.09 -2.00
N GLN A 474 -18.43 -18.32 -1.64
CA GLN A 474 -17.98 -18.62 -0.29
C GLN A 474 -16.65 -17.94 0.05
N LEU A 475 -15.67 -17.93 -0.86
CA LEU A 475 -14.40 -17.23 -0.62
C LEU A 475 -14.58 -15.72 -0.50
N ALA A 476 -15.50 -15.12 -1.26
CA ALA A 476 -15.83 -13.71 -1.11
C ALA A 476 -16.32 -13.38 0.32
N ARG A 477 -17.09 -14.28 0.95
CA ARG A 477 -17.54 -14.12 2.35
C ARG A 477 -16.42 -14.37 3.36
N LEU A 478 -15.55 -15.35 3.09
CA LEU A 478 -14.39 -15.68 3.95
C LEU A 478 -13.34 -14.57 3.98
N GLY A 479 -13.13 -13.86 2.87
CA GLY A 479 -12.23 -12.70 2.83
C GLY A 479 -12.54 -11.66 3.91
N ALA A 480 -13.82 -11.46 4.22
CA ALA A 480 -14.29 -10.48 5.21
C ALA A 480 -14.40 -11.03 6.65
N ILE A 481 -13.91 -12.25 6.94
CA ILE A 481 -14.12 -12.90 8.25
C ILE A 481 -13.44 -12.18 9.42
N GLY A 482 -12.48 -11.28 9.14
CA GLY A 482 -11.72 -10.55 10.15
C GLY A 482 -10.53 -11.33 10.72
N ALA A 483 -10.15 -12.43 10.09
CA ALA A 483 -8.98 -13.25 10.44
C ALA A 483 -8.30 -13.81 9.18
N PRO A 484 -6.97 -14.04 9.20
CA PRO A 484 -6.27 -14.68 8.09
C PRO A 484 -6.65 -16.17 7.95
N TYR A 485 -6.79 -16.63 6.72
CA TYR A 485 -7.00 -18.05 6.37
C TYR A 485 -5.98 -18.52 5.34
N GLU A 486 -5.76 -19.84 5.30
CA GLU A 486 -4.86 -20.51 4.34
C GLU A 486 -5.66 -21.47 3.46
N LEU A 487 -5.38 -21.49 2.14
CA LEU A 487 -6.12 -22.27 1.15
C LEU A 487 -5.29 -23.46 0.66
N TYR A 488 -5.77 -24.68 0.93
CA TYR A 488 -5.12 -25.94 0.65
C TYR A 488 -5.94 -26.83 -0.30
N LEU A 489 -5.25 -27.69 -1.04
CA LEU A 489 -5.84 -28.82 -1.75
C LEU A 489 -6.16 -29.96 -0.78
N ALA A 490 -7.26 -30.67 -1.00
CA ALA A 490 -7.63 -31.86 -0.24
C ALA A 490 -6.58 -32.98 -0.34
N SER A 491 -5.81 -33.03 -1.42
CA SER A 491 -4.68 -33.96 -1.59
C SER A 491 -3.51 -33.68 -0.64
N ASP A 492 -3.51 -32.55 0.06
CA ASP A 492 -2.50 -32.19 1.05
C ASP A 492 -2.91 -32.53 2.49
N LEU A 493 -4.11 -33.04 2.74
CA LEU A 493 -4.61 -33.31 4.10
C LEU A 493 -3.60 -34.10 4.94
N GLU A 494 -3.03 -35.19 4.42
CA GLU A 494 -2.01 -35.96 5.13
C GLU A 494 -0.79 -35.10 5.50
N LYS A 495 -0.27 -34.33 4.53
CA LYS A 495 0.88 -33.43 4.74
C LYS A 495 0.57 -32.30 5.72
N MET A 496 -0.67 -31.81 5.75
CA MET A 496 -1.10 -30.78 6.70
C MET A 496 -1.06 -31.29 8.15
N PHE A 497 -1.37 -32.58 8.37
CA PHE A 497 -1.41 -33.17 9.71
C PHE A 497 -0.09 -33.81 10.15
N THR A 498 0.82 -34.11 9.23
CA THR A 498 2.21 -34.48 9.56
C THR A 498 3.08 -33.27 9.90
N ASP A 499 2.78 -32.08 9.35
CA ASP A 499 3.37 -30.83 9.84
C ASP A 499 2.80 -30.47 11.22
N GLN A 500 3.60 -30.76 12.26
CA GLN A 500 3.21 -30.55 13.65
C GLN A 500 2.90 -29.08 13.98
N LYS A 501 3.58 -28.11 13.33
CA LYS A 501 3.38 -26.67 13.58
C LYS A 501 2.06 -26.22 12.96
N LEU A 502 1.78 -26.66 11.74
CA LEU A 502 0.50 -26.41 11.08
C LEU A 502 -0.64 -27.05 11.88
N ARG A 503 -0.56 -28.36 12.14
CA ARG A 503 -1.57 -29.10 12.93
C ARG A 503 -1.93 -28.42 14.24
N LYS A 504 -0.94 -28.07 15.08
CA LYS A 504 -1.17 -27.46 16.41
C LYS A 504 -1.80 -26.06 16.33
N ARG A 505 -1.62 -25.34 15.21
CA ARG A 505 -2.16 -24.00 15.00
C ARG A 505 -3.61 -24.02 14.53
N LEU A 506 -4.01 -25.02 13.74
CA LEU A 506 -5.34 -25.09 13.15
C LEU A 506 -6.44 -25.27 14.21
N ARG A 507 -7.42 -24.36 14.16
CA ARG A 507 -8.61 -24.34 15.03
C ARG A 507 -9.89 -24.60 14.26
N MET A 508 -9.97 -24.10 13.02
CA MET A 508 -11.10 -24.29 12.13
C MET A 508 -10.64 -24.82 10.78
N ILE A 509 -11.37 -25.79 10.23
CA ILE A 509 -11.15 -26.34 8.89
C ILE A 509 -12.45 -26.27 8.10
N ILE A 510 -12.41 -25.65 6.93
CA ILE A 510 -13.57 -25.39 6.09
C ILE A 510 -13.41 -26.15 4.78
N PHE A 511 -14.31 -27.09 4.49
CA PHE A 511 -14.30 -27.87 3.26
C PHE A 511 -15.30 -27.29 2.27
N ILE A 512 -14.79 -26.85 1.12
CA ILE A 512 -15.59 -26.24 0.05
C ILE A 512 -15.36 -27.01 -1.25
N GLY A 513 -16.43 -27.55 -1.82
CA GLY A 513 -16.33 -28.30 -3.08
C GLY A 513 -15.53 -29.59 -2.98
N CYS A 514 -15.52 -30.23 -1.81
CA CYS A 514 -14.92 -31.54 -1.60
C CYS A 514 -15.92 -32.66 -1.87
N THR A 515 -16.60 -32.63 -3.02
CA THR A 515 -17.67 -33.58 -3.37
C THR A 515 -17.21 -35.04 -3.29
N ASN A 516 -16.01 -35.32 -3.81
CA ASN A 516 -15.33 -36.61 -3.64
C ASN A 516 -14.17 -36.47 -2.64
N VAL A 517 -14.13 -37.39 -1.68
CA VAL A 517 -13.08 -37.50 -0.66
C VAL A 517 -12.63 -38.97 -0.62
N SER A 518 -11.35 -39.21 -0.90
CA SER A 518 -10.78 -40.56 -0.98
C SER A 518 -10.78 -41.27 0.37
N SER A 519 -10.65 -42.60 0.37
CA SER A 519 -10.52 -43.39 1.60
C SER A 519 -9.37 -42.94 2.50
N SER A 520 -8.21 -42.61 1.90
CA SER A 520 -7.05 -42.08 2.64
C SER A 520 -7.34 -40.70 3.26
N GLN A 521 -7.98 -39.79 2.54
CA GLN A 521 -8.38 -38.49 3.06
C GLN A 521 -9.41 -38.62 4.18
N ARG A 522 -10.41 -39.50 4.02
CA ARG A 522 -11.43 -39.81 5.05
C ARG A 522 -10.77 -40.33 6.33
N LYS A 523 -9.77 -41.22 6.20
CA LYS A 523 -8.97 -41.73 7.33
C LYS A 523 -8.29 -40.58 8.09
N VAL A 524 -7.58 -39.69 7.38
CA VAL A 524 -6.92 -38.53 7.99
C VAL A 524 -7.93 -37.60 8.68
N ILE A 525 -9.07 -37.34 8.06
CA ILE A 525 -10.12 -36.50 8.66
C ILE A 525 -10.64 -37.13 9.96
N ARG A 526 -10.94 -38.42 9.94
CA ARG A 526 -11.45 -39.15 11.11
C ARG A 526 -10.45 -39.20 12.26
N GLU A 527 -9.18 -39.50 11.95
CA GLU A 527 -8.16 -39.78 12.97
C GLU A 527 -7.43 -38.52 13.44
N GLN A 528 -7.36 -37.47 12.62
CA GLN A 528 -6.55 -36.27 12.91
C GLN A 528 -7.37 -34.98 12.91
N ALA A 529 -8.30 -34.78 11.97
CA ALA A 529 -9.05 -33.52 11.89
C ALA A 529 -10.15 -33.42 12.96
N LYS A 530 -10.89 -34.53 13.21
CA LYS A 530 -11.94 -34.64 14.24
C LYS A 530 -11.39 -34.77 15.68
N ALA A 531 -10.42 -33.92 16.01
CA ALA A 531 -9.71 -33.93 17.29
C ALA A 531 -9.28 -32.51 17.69
N ASP A 532 -8.54 -32.39 18.80
CA ASP A 532 -7.90 -31.15 19.26
C ASP A 532 -8.85 -29.95 19.45
N ASN A 533 -10.12 -30.22 19.82
CA ASN A 533 -11.20 -29.24 19.97
C ASN A 533 -11.47 -28.41 18.69
N ARG A 534 -11.13 -28.95 17.51
CA ARG A 534 -11.30 -28.25 16.22
C ARG A 534 -12.76 -28.13 15.81
N THR A 535 -13.03 -27.11 15.01
CA THR A 535 -14.31 -26.91 14.32
C THR A 535 -14.16 -27.26 12.85
N LEU A 536 -15.01 -28.16 12.35
CA LEU A 536 -15.05 -28.56 10.94
C LEU A 536 -16.34 -28.04 10.32
N LEU A 537 -16.23 -27.20 9.30
CA LEU A 537 -17.35 -26.68 8.52
C LEU A 537 -17.37 -27.33 7.14
N TRP A 538 -18.48 -27.98 6.81
CA TRP A 538 -18.73 -28.62 5.53
C TRP A 538 -19.75 -27.80 4.73
N ILE A 539 -19.43 -27.52 3.47
CA ILE A 539 -20.31 -26.74 2.59
C ILE A 539 -20.76 -27.59 1.41
N GLY A 540 -22.07 -27.58 1.16
CA GLY A 540 -22.71 -28.33 0.08
C GLY A 540 -22.49 -29.83 0.19
N ALA A 541 -22.27 -30.46 -0.96
CA ALA A 541 -22.13 -31.91 -1.14
C ALA A 541 -20.77 -32.50 -0.72
N SER A 542 -20.06 -31.88 0.23
CA SER A 542 -18.72 -32.34 0.61
C SER A 542 -18.76 -33.75 1.22
N GLY A 543 -18.13 -34.72 0.55
CA GLY A 543 -18.11 -36.13 0.94
C GLY A 543 -19.26 -36.97 0.40
N LEU A 544 -20.11 -36.43 -0.48
CA LEU A 544 -21.26 -37.13 -1.06
C LEU A 544 -20.85 -38.27 -1.99
N VAL A 545 -19.78 -38.12 -2.76
CA VAL A 545 -19.36 -39.09 -3.77
C VAL A 545 -18.20 -39.94 -3.24
N THR A 546 -18.36 -41.26 -3.27
CA THR A 546 -17.29 -42.25 -3.08
C THR A 546 -16.82 -42.76 -4.44
N ASP A 547 -15.82 -43.65 -4.46
CA ASP A 547 -15.37 -44.26 -5.71
C ASP A 547 -16.41 -45.19 -6.34
N THR A 548 -17.45 -45.58 -5.59
CA THR A 548 -18.44 -46.59 -5.99
C THR A 548 -19.89 -46.12 -5.92
N ALA A 549 -20.20 -44.99 -5.27
CA ALA A 549 -21.58 -44.51 -5.15
C ALA A 549 -21.67 -43.01 -4.84
N VAL A 550 -22.85 -42.44 -5.12
CA VAL A 550 -23.34 -41.20 -4.50
C VAL A 550 -24.04 -41.62 -3.20
N SER A 551 -23.45 -41.34 -2.04
CA SER A 551 -23.91 -41.87 -0.75
C SER A 551 -24.03 -40.78 0.32
N PRO A 552 -25.26 -40.35 0.65
CA PRO A 552 -25.56 -39.50 1.80
C PRO A 552 -25.10 -40.13 3.14
N GLU A 553 -25.04 -41.45 3.23
CA GLU A 553 -24.57 -42.18 4.41
C GLU A 553 -23.07 -41.99 4.60
N ALA A 554 -22.28 -42.18 3.54
CA ALA A 554 -20.84 -41.94 3.56
C ALA A 554 -20.52 -40.46 3.82
N MET A 555 -21.35 -39.55 3.32
CA MET A 555 -21.27 -38.13 3.63
C MET A 555 -21.53 -37.87 5.12
N SER A 556 -22.60 -38.48 5.65
CA SER A 556 -22.99 -38.35 7.06
C SER A 556 -21.91 -38.84 8.01
N GLU A 557 -21.29 -39.99 7.71
CA GLU A 557 -20.17 -40.54 8.47
C GLU A 557 -18.96 -39.59 8.46
N LEU A 558 -18.62 -39.05 7.29
CA LEU A 558 -17.51 -38.11 7.14
C LEU A 558 -17.73 -36.83 7.96
N MET A 559 -18.92 -36.26 7.91
CA MET A 559 -19.21 -34.98 8.57
C MET A 559 -19.53 -35.11 10.06
N GLY A 560 -20.03 -36.28 10.49
CA GLY A 560 -20.66 -36.45 11.81
C GLY A 560 -22.07 -35.84 11.91
N ILE A 561 -22.65 -35.40 10.80
CA ILE A 561 -24.00 -34.85 10.75
C ILE A 561 -24.79 -35.68 9.75
N LYS A 562 -25.93 -36.24 10.18
CA LYS A 562 -26.83 -36.98 9.28
C LYS A 562 -27.49 -36.05 8.27
N VAL A 563 -27.44 -36.43 7.00
CA VAL A 563 -28.09 -35.74 5.89
C VAL A 563 -28.84 -36.74 5.01
N LYS A 564 -29.81 -36.24 4.25
CA LYS A 564 -30.53 -36.97 3.20
C LYS A 564 -30.37 -36.23 1.87
N ALA A 565 -30.48 -36.97 0.78
CA ALA A 565 -30.49 -36.43 -0.58
C ALA A 565 -31.85 -36.71 -1.22
N ALA A 566 -32.56 -35.67 -1.63
CA ALA A 566 -33.74 -35.80 -2.46
C ALA A 566 -33.33 -35.82 -3.94
N LYS A 567 -33.80 -36.82 -4.69
CA LYS A 567 -33.57 -36.95 -6.14
C LYS A 567 -34.43 -35.96 -6.92
N GLN A 568 -34.15 -34.68 -6.72
CA GLN A 568 -34.86 -33.58 -7.33
C GLN A 568 -33.89 -32.44 -7.60
N THR A 569 -34.17 -31.67 -8.63
CA THR A 569 -33.48 -30.41 -8.91
C THR A 569 -34.11 -29.29 -8.09
N GLY A 570 -33.30 -28.36 -7.58
CA GLY A 570 -33.80 -27.11 -7.03
C GLY A 570 -32.71 -26.16 -6.54
N ARG A 571 -33.07 -24.90 -6.32
CA ARG A 571 -32.15 -23.90 -5.77
C ARG A 571 -31.75 -24.25 -4.35
N ILE A 572 -30.45 -24.17 -4.05
CA ILE A 572 -29.92 -24.37 -2.70
C ILE A 572 -29.72 -23.03 -2.01
N ARG A 573 -30.72 -22.64 -1.21
CA ARG A 573 -30.69 -21.47 -0.33
C ARG A 573 -31.01 -21.88 1.09
N VAL A 574 -30.45 -21.15 2.04
CA VAL A 574 -30.72 -21.32 3.46
C VAL A 574 -31.18 -19.99 4.04
N ARG A 575 -32.28 -20.03 4.78
CA ARG A 575 -32.78 -18.95 5.62
C ARG A 575 -32.32 -19.19 7.05
N LEU A 576 -31.68 -18.20 7.63
CA LEU A 576 -31.26 -18.25 9.03
C LEU A 576 -32.45 -18.01 9.96
N SER A 577 -32.45 -18.71 11.09
CA SER A 577 -33.41 -18.53 12.17
C SER A 577 -32.85 -17.53 13.20
N ASP A 578 -33.01 -16.24 12.96
CA ASP A 578 -32.75 -15.18 13.95
C ASP A 578 -34.02 -14.36 14.18
N LYS A 579 -34.32 -14.07 15.46
CA LYS A 579 -35.62 -13.57 15.95
C LYS A 579 -36.03 -12.20 15.40
N ASN A 580 -35.13 -11.48 14.72
CA ASN A 580 -35.40 -10.12 14.21
C ASN A 580 -34.91 -9.83 12.77
N LYS A 581 -34.32 -10.78 12.02
CA LYS A 581 -33.85 -10.54 10.64
C LYS A 581 -33.97 -11.77 9.73
N ARG A 582 -34.62 -11.61 8.57
CA ARG A 582 -34.70 -12.62 7.52
C ARG A 582 -33.46 -12.56 6.62
N ILE A 583 -32.41 -13.29 6.97
CA ILE A 583 -31.21 -13.44 6.12
C ILE A 583 -31.35 -14.73 5.31
N ILE A 584 -31.35 -14.61 3.99
CA ILE A 584 -31.31 -15.74 3.06
C ILE A 584 -29.97 -15.68 2.32
N TYR A 585 -29.27 -16.81 2.28
CA TYR A 585 -28.01 -16.95 1.56
C TYR A 585 -28.00 -18.22 0.72
N GLY A 586 -27.16 -18.26 -0.31
CA GLY A 586 -27.11 -19.36 -1.27
C GLY A 586 -26.83 -18.86 -2.68
N LEU A 587 -26.80 -19.80 -3.61
CA LEU A 587 -26.70 -19.47 -5.03
C LEU A 587 -28.08 -19.35 -5.65
N ASP A 588 -28.16 -18.51 -6.67
CA ASP A 588 -29.30 -18.48 -7.58
C ASP A 588 -29.08 -19.44 -8.76
N ALA A 589 -28.82 -20.70 -8.42
CA ALA A 589 -28.59 -21.77 -9.38
C ALA A 589 -29.21 -23.07 -8.85
N ASP A 590 -29.78 -23.84 -9.76
CA ASP A 590 -30.29 -25.17 -9.46
C ASP A 590 -29.14 -26.14 -9.19
N ASP A 591 -29.36 -27.04 -8.23
CA ASP A 591 -28.47 -28.14 -7.92
C ASP A 591 -29.24 -29.47 -7.84
N ASP A 592 -28.52 -30.58 -7.97
CA ASP A 592 -29.06 -31.95 -7.92
C ASP A 592 -27.97 -32.93 -7.43
N PRO A 593 -28.20 -33.68 -6.35
CA PRO A 593 -29.43 -33.74 -5.55
C PRO A 593 -29.57 -32.55 -4.58
N VAL A 594 -30.81 -32.22 -4.20
CA VAL A 594 -31.07 -31.31 -3.08
C VAL A 594 -30.74 -32.03 -1.77
N LEU A 595 -29.81 -31.48 -1.00
CA LEU A 595 -29.38 -32.01 0.29
C LEU A 595 -30.09 -31.32 1.45
N MET A 596 -30.54 -32.11 2.41
CA MET A 596 -31.25 -31.65 3.61
C MET A 596 -30.74 -32.35 4.87
N GLY A 597 -30.75 -31.63 5.98
CA GLY A 597 -30.33 -32.14 7.27
C GLY A 597 -31.33 -33.13 7.85
N ALA A 598 -30.84 -34.20 8.48
CA ALA A 598 -31.66 -35.26 9.06
C ALA A 598 -31.11 -35.77 10.40
N ASP A 599 -30.27 -34.99 11.08
CA ASP A 599 -29.67 -35.36 12.36
C ASP A 599 -30.52 -34.86 13.54
N PRO A 600 -31.24 -35.74 14.25
CA PRO A 600 -32.04 -35.32 15.41
C PRO A 600 -31.18 -34.86 16.59
N LYS A 601 -29.87 -35.12 16.57
CA LYS A 601 -28.92 -34.69 17.62
C LYS A 601 -28.19 -33.40 17.25
N ALA A 602 -28.44 -32.83 16.07
CA ALA A 602 -27.86 -31.56 15.66
C ALA A 602 -28.82 -30.41 15.93
N GLU A 603 -28.26 -29.28 16.33
CA GLU A 603 -28.95 -28.00 16.43
C GLU A 603 -29.23 -27.47 15.01
N VAL A 604 -30.47 -27.04 14.76
CA VAL A 604 -30.87 -26.43 13.49
C VAL A 604 -30.69 -24.92 13.58
N LEU A 605 -29.76 -24.37 12.81
CA LEU A 605 -29.44 -22.94 12.76
C LEU A 605 -30.05 -22.22 11.56
N GLY A 606 -30.58 -22.98 10.59
CA GLY A 606 -31.21 -22.44 9.39
C GLY A 606 -31.96 -23.51 8.60
N LEU A 607 -32.97 -23.07 7.86
CA LEU A 607 -33.87 -23.89 7.07
C LEU A 607 -33.64 -23.68 5.59
N LEU A 608 -33.86 -24.71 4.77
CA LEU A 608 -33.87 -24.57 3.32
C LEU A 608 -34.98 -23.62 2.89
N ALA A 609 -34.67 -22.75 1.92
CA ALA A 609 -35.59 -21.77 1.39
C ALA A 609 -35.94 -22.06 -0.07
N ASP A 610 -37.21 -21.84 -0.43
CA ASP A 610 -37.72 -21.97 -1.78
C ASP A 610 -37.32 -20.77 -2.68
N GLU A 611 -37.83 -20.76 -3.92
CA GLU A 611 -37.54 -19.69 -4.88
C GLU A 611 -38.05 -18.31 -4.43
N LYS A 612 -39.14 -18.27 -3.66
CA LYS A 612 -39.72 -17.06 -3.05
C LYS A 612 -39.05 -16.70 -1.71
N GLY A 613 -38.07 -17.50 -1.28
CA GLY A 613 -37.36 -17.34 -0.02
C GLY A 613 -38.15 -17.79 1.21
N GLN A 614 -39.26 -18.50 1.03
CA GLN A 614 -40.06 -19.11 2.11
C GLN A 614 -39.50 -20.46 2.51
N ASP A 615 -39.91 -20.99 3.66
CA ASP A 615 -39.40 -22.28 4.14
C ASP A 615 -39.84 -23.42 3.24
N ARG A 616 -38.89 -24.27 2.85
CA ARG A 616 -39.17 -25.52 2.16
C ARG A 616 -39.62 -26.56 3.19
N ALA A 617 -40.85 -26.42 3.66
CA ALA A 617 -41.50 -27.34 4.61
C ALA A 617 -40.70 -27.64 5.90
N GLY A 618 -39.91 -26.67 6.38
CA GLY A 618 -39.12 -26.83 7.61
C GLY A 618 -37.87 -27.70 7.47
N GLU A 619 -37.42 -28.01 6.26
CA GLU A 619 -36.22 -28.83 6.03
C GLU A 619 -34.95 -28.13 6.55
N PRO A 620 -34.12 -28.77 7.41
CA PRO A 620 -32.87 -28.15 7.90
C PRO A 620 -31.82 -27.96 6.80
N GLY A 621 -31.27 -26.74 6.72
CA GLY A 621 -30.25 -26.35 5.73
C GLY A 621 -28.92 -25.88 6.34
N LEU A 622 -28.89 -25.58 7.64
CA LEU A 622 -27.67 -25.29 8.40
C LEU A 622 -27.74 -26.01 9.75
N LEU A 623 -26.78 -26.90 9.99
CA LEU A 623 -26.73 -27.74 11.19
C LEU A 623 -25.43 -27.55 11.96
N HIS A 624 -25.53 -27.68 13.27
CA HIS A 624 -24.41 -27.64 14.20
C HIS A 624 -24.47 -28.79 15.20
N ARG A 625 -23.35 -29.47 15.44
CA ARG A 625 -23.26 -30.56 16.40
C ARG A 625 -21.95 -30.50 17.19
N ARG A 626 -22.08 -30.56 18.52
CA ARG A 626 -20.95 -30.61 19.46
C ARG A 626 -20.59 -32.06 19.78
N TYR A 627 -19.30 -32.37 19.72
CA TYR A 627 -18.72 -33.63 20.20
C TYR A 627 -17.75 -33.34 21.34
N LYS A 628 -17.31 -34.39 22.06
CA LYS A 628 -16.39 -34.25 23.21
C LYS A 628 -15.13 -33.44 22.87
N ASN A 629 -14.51 -33.71 21.71
CA ASN A 629 -13.20 -33.16 21.35
C ASN A 629 -13.18 -32.43 20.00
N TRP A 630 -14.34 -32.12 19.40
CA TRP A 630 -14.45 -31.37 18.12
C TRP A 630 -15.89 -30.93 17.88
N ARG A 631 -16.11 -30.12 16.84
CA ARG A 631 -17.43 -29.60 16.45
C ARG A 631 -17.65 -29.75 14.96
N ALA A 632 -18.88 -30.09 14.58
CA ALA A 632 -19.31 -30.21 13.19
C ALA A 632 -20.29 -29.10 12.86
N TYR A 633 -20.06 -28.42 11.75
CA TYR A 633 -21.02 -27.57 11.08
C TYR A 633 -21.25 -28.07 9.67
N TRP A 634 -22.48 -28.05 9.19
CA TRP A 634 -22.81 -28.34 7.81
C TRP A 634 -23.80 -27.31 7.27
N SER A 635 -23.46 -26.69 6.15
CA SER A 635 -24.35 -25.78 5.40
C SER A 635 -24.66 -26.40 4.05
N ALA A 636 -25.95 -26.61 3.76
CA ALA A 636 -26.40 -27.07 2.44
C ALA A 636 -26.01 -26.06 1.36
N ALA A 637 -26.22 -24.76 1.62
CA ALA A 637 -25.91 -23.67 0.68
C ALA A 637 -24.49 -23.10 0.87
N PRO A 638 -23.81 -22.66 -0.20
CA PRO A 638 -22.62 -21.82 -0.11
C PRO A 638 -22.98 -20.35 0.18
N GLY A 639 -21.97 -19.51 0.40
CA GLY A 639 -22.18 -18.09 0.66
C GLY A 639 -22.61 -17.78 2.09
N LEU A 640 -22.21 -18.64 3.04
CA LEU A 640 -22.50 -18.48 4.45
C LEU A 640 -22.13 -17.06 4.90
N PRO A 641 -23.02 -16.30 5.57
CA PRO A 641 -22.76 -14.91 5.87
C PRO A 641 -21.52 -14.72 6.76
N THR A 642 -20.77 -13.66 6.51
CA THR A 642 -19.50 -13.36 7.19
C THR A 642 -19.62 -13.30 8.71
N ALA A 643 -20.71 -12.74 9.24
CA ALA A 643 -20.94 -12.69 10.70
C ALA A 643 -21.01 -14.10 11.32
N PHE A 644 -21.75 -15.02 10.70
CA PHE A 644 -21.86 -16.41 11.16
C PHE A 644 -20.53 -17.16 11.04
N LEU A 645 -19.80 -16.96 9.95
CA LEU A 645 -18.45 -17.51 9.81
C LEU A 645 -17.52 -17.03 10.93
N ARG A 646 -17.58 -15.74 11.27
CA ARG A 646 -16.79 -15.13 12.34
C ARG A 646 -17.19 -15.67 13.71
N ASP A 647 -18.48 -15.89 13.96
CA ASP A 647 -18.97 -16.48 15.20
C ASP A 647 -18.48 -17.93 15.36
N MET A 648 -18.55 -18.73 14.29
CA MET A 648 -17.98 -20.08 14.26
C MET A 648 -16.45 -20.06 14.50
N ALA A 649 -15.74 -19.12 13.89
CA ALA A 649 -14.30 -18.96 14.07
C ALA A 649 -13.95 -18.56 15.52
N ARG A 650 -14.69 -17.61 16.10
CA ARG A 650 -14.54 -17.20 17.50
C ARG A 650 -14.79 -18.37 18.44
N GLU A 651 -15.84 -19.13 18.19
CA GLU A 651 -16.13 -20.35 18.94
C GLU A 651 -14.99 -21.36 18.82
N ALA A 652 -14.41 -21.51 17.61
CA ALA A 652 -13.26 -22.38 17.38
C ALA A 652 -11.99 -21.94 18.13
N GLY A 653 -11.96 -20.73 18.71
CA GLY A 653 -10.79 -20.14 19.35
C GLY A 653 -9.82 -19.49 18.35
N VAL A 654 -10.33 -19.09 17.18
CA VAL A 654 -9.58 -18.27 16.22
C VAL A 654 -9.52 -16.83 16.74
N HIS A 655 -8.34 -16.22 16.66
CA HIS A 655 -8.15 -14.81 16.96
C HIS A 655 -8.75 -13.95 15.84
N ILE A 656 -9.73 -13.14 16.19
CA ILE A 656 -10.38 -12.18 15.29
C ILE A 656 -9.65 -10.84 15.42
N TYR A 657 -9.06 -10.37 14.33
CA TYR A 657 -8.33 -9.10 14.29
C TYR A 657 -9.25 -7.89 14.12
N THR A 658 -10.37 -8.02 13.39
CA THR A 658 -11.36 -6.95 13.21
C THR A 658 -12.77 -7.52 13.22
N GLU A 659 -13.71 -6.76 13.78
CA GLU A 659 -15.15 -7.07 13.71
C GLU A 659 -15.81 -6.51 12.43
N GLY A 660 -15.12 -5.62 11.71
CA GLY A 660 -15.56 -5.12 10.43
C GLY A 660 -15.41 -6.16 9.30
N ASN A 661 -15.83 -5.78 8.10
CA ASN A 661 -15.78 -6.63 6.92
C ASN A 661 -14.47 -6.44 6.12
N GLU A 662 -13.41 -5.97 6.76
CA GLU A 662 -12.11 -5.77 6.13
C GLU A 662 -11.37 -7.10 5.95
N GLN A 663 -10.56 -7.20 4.88
CA GLN A 663 -9.69 -8.35 4.71
C GLN A 663 -8.46 -8.22 5.59
N ILE A 664 -8.12 -9.29 6.32
CA ILE A 664 -6.92 -9.35 7.15
C ILE A 664 -5.89 -10.29 6.54
N PHE A 665 -4.69 -9.77 6.33
CA PHE A 665 -3.49 -10.53 6.04
C PHE A 665 -2.56 -10.46 7.24
N ALA A 666 -2.16 -11.59 7.81
CA ALA A 666 -1.27 -11.54 8.97
C ALA A 666 -0.23 -12.66 8.95
N THR A 667 0.97 -12.28 9.36
CA THR A 667 2.04 -13.17 9.82
C THR A 667 2.37 -12.81 11.26
N ARG A 668 3.40 -13.44 11.84
CA ARG A 668 3.85 -13.02 13.17
C ARG A 668 4.25 -11.55 13.18
N GLU A 669 5.01 -11.07 12.20
CA GLU A 669 5.63 -9.73 12.25
C GLU A 669 4.93 -8.68 11.38
N ILE A 670 3.84 -9.05 10.70
CA ILE A 670 3.06 -8.15 9.86
C ILE A 670 1.58 -8.40 10.06
N VAL A 671 0.80 -7.33 10.15
CA VAL A 671 -0.65 -7.35 9.95
C VAL A 671 -1.01 -6.30 8.91
N SER A 672 -1.82 -6.65 7.93
CA SER A 672 -2.37 -5.72 6.95
C SER A 672 -3.88 -5.86 6.89
N LEU A 673 -4.54 -4.72 6.72
CA LEU A 673 -5.98 -4.58 6.61
C LEU A 673 -6.29 -3.92 5.26
N HIS A 674 -7.24 -4.48 4.52
CA HIS A 674 -7.84 -3.86 3.34
C HIS A 674 -9.31 -3.54 3.61
N ALA A 675 -9.63 -2.25 3.67
CA ALA A 675 -10.93 -1.77 4.10
C ALA A 675 -12.00 -1.95 3.03
N SER A 676 -13.12 -2.60 3.37
CA SER A 676 -14.25 -2.79 2.44
C SER A 676 -15.21 -1.60 2.42
N ALA A 677 -15.16 -0.74 3.44
CA ALA A 677 -15.90 0.50 3.58
C ALA A 677 -15.02 1.56 4.27
N GLY A 678 -15.38 2.84 4.15
CA GLY A 678 -14.72 3.91 4.89
C GLY A 678 -15.32 4.07 6.29
N GLY A 679 -14.54 4.62 7.22
CA GLY A 679 -14.93 4.85 8.61
C GLY A 679 -13.84 4.42 9.58
N ARG A 680 -14.21 4.25 10.85
CA ARG A 680 -13.27 3.82 11.89
C ARG A 680 -13.14 2.30 11.89
N SER A 681 -11.96 1.79 11.59
CA SER A 681 -11.58 0.39 11.72
C SER A 681 -10.82 0.15 13.03
N MET A 682 -10.93 -1.06 13.56
CA MET A 682 -10.31 -1.46 14.82
C MET A 682 -9.56 -2.77 14.64
N ILE A 683 -8.28 -2.79 15.05
CA ILE A 683 -7.42 -3.96 14.94
C ILE A 683 -7.04 -4.44 16.33
N HIS A 684 -7.33 -5.71 16.61
CA HIS A 684 -7.02 -6.43 17.84
C HIS A 684 -5.80 -7.32 17.64
N PHE A 685 -4.82 -7.20 18.53
CA PHE A 685 -3.62 -8.04 18.54
C PHE A 685 -3.72 -9.08 19.65
N PRO A 686 -3.22 -10.32 19.42
CA PRO A 686 -3.28 -11.39 20.42
C PRO A 686 -2.43 -11.10 21.66
N GLU A 687 -1.43 -10.23 21.52
CA GLU A 687 -0.52 -9.81 22.58
C GLU A 687 -0.12 -8.33 22.40
N SER A 688 0.61 -7.78 23.37
CA SER A 688 1.03 -6.37 23.32
C SER A 688 2.11 -6.17 22.25
N VAL A 689 1.92 -5.20 21.37
CA VAL A 689 2.82 -4.95 20.24
C VAL A 689 3.19 -3.48 20.09
N THR A 690 4.38 -3.25 19.56
CA THR A 690 4.74 -1.99 18.89
C THR A 690 4.38 -2.10 17.42
N ILE A 691 3.72 -1.05 16.91
CA ILE A 691 3.19 -0.94 15.56
C ILE A 691 3.99 0.13 14.82
N ASP A 692 4.64 -0.25 13.74
CA ASP A 692 5.23 0.67 12.76
C ASP A 692 4.47 0.51 11.43
N ASP A 693 4.26 1.59 10.67
CA ASP A 693 3.75 1.51 9.30
C ASP A 693 4.77 0.75 8.43
N ALA A 694 4.32 -0.29 7.73
CA ALA A 694 5.20 -1.22 7.04
C ALA A 694 5.90 -0.62 5.81
N PHE A 695 5.35 0.44 5.21
CA PHE A 695 5.88 1.05 3.99
C PHE A 695 6.78 2.26 4.26
N SER A 696 6.44 3.06 5.27
CA SER A 696 7.18 4.27 5.66
C SER A 696 8.15 4.05 6.83
N GLY A 697 7.95 3.00 7.62
CA GLY A 697 8.71 2.72 8.85
C GLY A 697 8.34 3.64 10.02
N GLN A 698 7.32 4.48 9.88
CA GLN A 698 6.86 5.38 10.93
C GLN A 698 6.30 4.60 12.12
N ARG A 699 6.71 4.93 13.34
CA ARG A 699 6.09 4.39 14.55
C ARG A 699 4.68 4.94 14.74
N LEU A 700 3.70 4.05 14.88
CA LEU A 700 2.29 4.39 15.05
C LEU A 700 1.82 4.21 16.50
N ALA A 701 2.25 3.13 17.18
CA ALA A 701 1.88 2.84 18.56
C ALA A 701 2.91 1.94 19.26
N VAL A 702 2.97 1.98 20.60
CA VAL A 702 3.86 1.15 21.43
C VAL A 702 3.05 0.47 22.52
N GLY A 703 3.30 -0.82 22.74
CA GLY A 703 2.72 -1.58 23.85
C GLY A 703 1.19 -1.67 23.81
N VAL A 704 0.59 -1.73 22.61
CA VAL A 704 -0.87 -1.77 22.45
C VAL A 704 -1.36 -3.17 22.10
N ARG A 705 -2.56 -3.52 22.56
CA ARG A 705 -3.32 -4.72 22.10
C ARG A 705 -4.46 -4.36 21.15
N ARG A 706 -4.71 -3.08 20.96
CA ARG A 706 -5.75 -2.53 20.08
C ARG A 706 -5.23 -1.27 19.41
N TYR A 707 -5.53 -1.13 18.13
CA TYR A 707 -5.22 0.07 17.35
C TYR A 707 -6.46 0.50 16.55
N ASP A 708 -6.89 1.74 16.77
CA ASP A 708 -8.00 2.34 16.05
C ASP A 708 -7.45 3.22 14.92
N VAL A 709 -8.02 3.09 13.73
CA VAL A 709 -7.59 3.84 12.54
C VAL A 709 -8.78 4.20 11.67
N ASP A 710 -8.81 5.43 11.18
CA ASP A 710 -9.79 5.85 10.19
C ASP A 710 -9.32 5.38 8.82
N THR A 711 -10.20 4.73 8.08
CA THR A 711 -9.93 4.14 6.76
C THR A 711 -10.87 4.73 5.71
N TRP A 712 -10.41 4.74 4.46
CA TRP A 712 -11.26 4.93 3.29
C TRP A 712 -11.65 3.59 2.69
N ARG A 713 -12.79 3.53 1.97
CA ARG A 713 -13.15 2.33 1.22
C ARG A 713 -12.03 2.00 0.22
N GLY A 714 -11.54 0.77 0.28
CA GLY A 714 -10.44 0.29 -0.54
C GLY A 714 -9.05 0.63 -0.03
N GLU A 715 -8.92 1.33 1.11
CA GLU A 715 -7.61 1.64 1.69
C GLU A 715 -6.92 0.39 2.23
N THR A 716 -5.64 0.25 1.91
CA THR A 716 -4.78 -0.80 2.46
C THR A 716 -3.74 -0.20 3.39
N LEU A 717 -3.82 -0.64 4.64
CA LEU A 717 -2.84 -0.34 5.67
C LEU A 717 -2.03 -1.61 5.97
N ALA A 718 -0.73 -1.47 6.19
CA ALA A 718 0.13 -2.57 6.59
C ALA A 718 1.01 -2.12 7.75
N PHE A 719 1.07 -2.98 8.75
CA PHE A 719 1.70 -2.73 10.04
C PHE A 719 2.77 -3.77 10.27
N LYS A 720 3.98 -3.31 10.55
CA LYS A 720 5.07 -4.11 11.05
C LYS A 720 4.96 -4.19 12.56
N LEU A 721 4.95 -5.41 13.08
CA LEU A 721 4.80 -5.70 14.50
C LEU A 721 6.15 -6.04 15.12
N SER A 722 6.40 -5.47 16.30
CA SER A 722 7.50 -5.88 17.18
C SER A 722 6.94 -6.24 18.54
N TYR A 723 7.28 -7.43 19.02
CA TYR A 723 6.86 -7.96 20.31
C TYR A 723 7.96 -7.68 21.32
N GLU A 724 7.63 -6.99 22.39
CA GLU A 724 8.60 -6.75 23.46
C GLU A 724 8.92 -8.07 24.16
N LYS A 725 10.20 -8.47 24.19
CA LYS A 725 10.66 -9.36 25.28
C LYS A 725 10.55 -8.55 26.56
N ALA A 726 10.03 -9.17 27.62
CA ALA A 726 9.98 -8.61 28.96
C ALA A 726 11.40 -8.31 29.49
N ALA A 727 12.00 -7.21 29.04
CA ALA A 727 13.27 -6.67 29.49
C ALA A 727 13.52 -5.29 28.89
N VAL A 728 12.51 -4.41 28.80
CA VAL A 728 12.76 -2.97 28.71
C VAL A 728 11.62 -2.22 29.42
N LYS A 729 11.62 -2.24 30.75
CA LYS A 729 11.26 -1.01 31.48
C LYS A 729 12.34 0.00 31.12
N LYS A 730 12.26 0.65 29.95
CA LYS A 730 12.97 1.90 29.77
C LYS A 730 12.18 2.90 30.58
N SER A 731 12.83 3.38 31.61
CA SER A 731 12.47 4.59 32.31
C SER A 731 11.82 5.56 31.32
N VAL A 732 10.59 5.97 31.62
CA VAL A 732 10.16 7.31 31.23
C VAL A 732 11.18 8.21 31.91
N ARG A 733 12.27 8.55 31.19
CA ARG A 733 13.08 9.69 31.58
C ARG A 733 12.08 10.83 31.63
N LYS A 734 11.93 11.40 32.83
CA LYS A 734 11.39 12.74 33.04
C LYS A 734 12.26 13.71 32.23
N THR A 735 12.04 13.79 30.92
CA THR A 735 12.66 14.81 30.06
C THR A 735 11.65 15.93 29.95
N LEU A 736 12.00 17.07 30.54
CA LEU A 736 11.27 18.31 30.37
C LEU A 736 11.13 18.61 28.88
N LYS A 737 9.96 19.10 28.47
CA LYS A 737 9.69 19.56 27.10
C LYS A 737 10.27 20.96 26.90
N GLN A 738 10.60 21.29 25.66
CA GLN A 738 11.11 22.63 25.34
C GLN A 738 9.99 23.67 25.44
N VAL A 739 10.32 24.81 26.02
CA VAL A 739 9.41 25.96 26.15
C VAL A 739 10.13 27.18 25.61
N PHE A 740 9.59 27.73 24.53
CA PHE A 740 10.10 28.94 23.91
C PHE A 740 9.27 30.14 24.35
N LEU A 741 9.93 31.29 24.54
CA LEU A 741 9.25 32.58 24.62
C LEU A 741 9.59 33.39 23.37
N VAL A 742 8.58 33.99 22.74
CA VAL A 742 8.78 34.88 21.59
C VAL A 742 8.48 36.32 21.98
N SER A 743 9.48 37.19 21.81
CA SER A 743 9.34 38.63 22.02
C SER A 743 9.52 39.39 20.70
N ASN A 744 8.75 40.45 20.51
CA ASN A 744 8.76 41.26 19.29
C ASN A 744 9.58 42.53 19.50
N LEU A 745 10.67 42.68 18.74
CA LEU A 745 11.56 43.83 18.82
C LEU A 745 10.83 45.16 18.55
N ASN A 746 9.84 45.15 17.66
CA ASN A 746 9.12 46.37 17.27
C ASN A 746 8.27 46.93 18.40
N ASP A 747 7.69 46.06 19.24
CA ASP A 747 6.85 46.48 20.35
C ASP A 747 7.70 47.19 21.42
N LEU A 748 8.95 46.72 21.60
CA LEU A 748 9.95 47.33 22.48
C LEU A 748 10.53 48.62 21.90
N ALA A 749 10.76 48.65 20.58
CA ALA A 749 11.24 49.83 19.86
C ALA A 749 10.25 51.01 19.91
N ALA A 750 8.96 50.72 20.10
CA ALA A 750 7.90 51.71 20.26
C ALA A 750 7.79 52.26 21.70
N GLU A 751 8.58 51.76 22.66
CA GLU A 751 8.60 52.28 24.02
C GLU A 751 9.34 53.63 24.09
N LYS A 752 8.74 54.62 24.77
CA LYS A 752 9.32 55.97 24.95
C LYS A 752 10.66 56.00 25.69
N LYS A 753 11.19 54.88 26.20
CA LYS A 753 12.35 54.81 27.11
C LYS A 753 13.44 53.81 26.69
N TRP A 754 13.61 53.53 25.38
CA TRP A 754 14.68 52.62 24.93
C TRP A 754 16.08 53.06 25.42
N ASN A 755 16.85 52.12 25.98
CA ASN A 755 18.26 52.27 26.35
C ASN A 755 19.00 50.93 26.25
N ALA A 756 20.33 50.93 26.40
CA ALA A 756 21.17 49.73 26.31
C ALA A 756 20.76 48.58 27.28
N GLY A 757 20.10 48.90 28.40
CA GLY A 757 19.60 47.89 29.36
C GLY A 757 18.23 47.29 29.01
N SER A 758 17.56 47.74 27.94
CA SER A 758 16.23 47.26 27.57
C SER A 758 16.19 45.76 27.28
N MET A 759 17.21 45.21 26.60
CA MET A 759 17.29 43.77 26.31
C MET A 759 17.49 42.93 27.57
N THR A 760 18.36 43.35 28.48
CA THR A 760 18.58 42.67 29.77
C THR A 760 17.30 42.62 30.60
N ARG A 761 16.52 43.71 30.64
CA ARG A 761 15.23 43.73 31.34
C ARG A 761 14.22 42.77 30.73
N MET A 762 14.13 42.71 29.39
CA MET A 762 13.24 41.79 28.69
C MET A 762 13.59 40.33 28.96
N VAL A 763 14.87 39.96 28.81
CA VAL A 763 15.31 38.58 29.07
C VAL A 763 15.15 38.23 30.55
N GLY A 764 15.41 39.17 31.47
CA GLY A 764 15.26 38.94 32.91
C GLY A 764 13.85 38.49 33.35
N GLN A 765 12.81 38.75 32.56
CA GLN A 765 11.44 38.26 32.83
C GLN A 765 11.32 36.73 32.76
N THR A 766 12.27 36.08 32.09
CA THR A 766 12.30 34.61 31.92
C THR A 766 13.02 33.88 33.05
N ASN A 767 13.67 34.60 33.98
CA ASN A 767 14.40 33.99 35.08
C ASN A 767 13.46 33.15 35.97
N ASN A 768 13.86 31.92 36.28
CA ASN A 768 13.10 30.95 37.09
C ASN A 768 11.71 30.58 36.52
N SER A 769 11.50 30.72 35.21
CA SER A 769 10.19 30.49 34.56
C SER A 769 10.02 29.13 33.87
N GLY A 770 11.09 28.35 33.68
CA GLY A 770 11.05 27.09 32.91
C GLY A 770 11.20 27.25 31.39
N ILE A 771 11.40 28.47 30.90
CA ILE A 771 11.74 28.78 29.50
C ILE A 771 13.15 28.25 29.17
N THR A 772 13.28 27.51 28.08
CA THR A 772 14.55 26.91 27.63
C THR A 772 15.23 27.72 26.51
N ALA A 773 14.45 28.50 25.77
CA ALA A 773 14.93 29.33 24.67
C ALA A 773 14.08 30.60 24.53
N HIS A 774 14.73 31.71 24.16
CA HIS A 774 14.07 32.99 23.90
C HIS A 774 14.28 33.33 22.43
N ILE A 775 13.18 33.52 21.70
CA ILE A 775 13.15 33.92 20.30
C ILE A 775 12.90 35.43 20.25
N LEU A 776 13.83 36.18 19.65
CA LEU A 776 13.60 37.57 19.27
C LEU A 776 13.08 37.61 17.83
N PHE A 777 11.82 38.02 17.68
CA PHE A 777 11.24 38.33 16.38
C PHE A 777 11.77 39.68 15.91
N VAL A 778 12.64 39.62 14.91
CA VAL A 778 13.22 40.78 14.26
C VAL A 778 12.39 41.03 13.02
N ASN A 779 11.45 41.97 13.09
CA ASN A 779 10.75 42.39 11.89
C ASN A 779 11.69 43.31 11.09
N PRO A 780 12.25 42.86 9.96
CA PRO A 780 13.17 43.70 9.20
C PRO A 780 12.42 44.82 8.49
N GLY A 781 11.08 44.82 8.47
CA GLY A 781 10.28 45.69 7.61
C GLY A 781 10.92 45.82 6.23
N PRO A 782 10.76 46.95 5.56
CA PRO A 782 11.69 47.40 4.52
C PRO A 782 13.06 47.81 5.06
N VAL A 783 13.10 48.27 6.32
CA VAL A 783 14.23 48.91 6.99
C VAL A 783 14.63 48.03 8.19
N PRO A 784 15.78 47.31 8.11
CA PRO A 784 16.18 46.41 9.18
C PRO A 784 16.44 47.16 10.49
N LEU A 785 15.77 46.74 11.56
CA LEU A 785 15.82 47.37 12.88
C LEU A 785 16.94 46.81 13.78
N TYR A 786 18.12 46.58 13.20
CA TYR A 786 19.30 46.09 13.89
C TYR A 786 20.57 46.55 13.16
N LYS A 787 21.72 46.40 13.82
CA LYS A 787 23.03 46.69 13.21
C LYS A 787 23.29 45.69 12.07
N ASN A 788 23.40 46.19 10.85
CA ASN A 788 23.56 45.37 9.64
C ASN A 788 24.38 46.09 8.56
N GLN A 789 25.01 45.34 7.67
CA GLN A 789 25.83 45.89 6.59
C GLN A 789 25.04 46.11 5.29
N VAL A 790 23.94 45.37 5.10
CA VAL A 790 23.12 45.44 3.87
C VAL A 790 22.42 46.79 3.70
N TYR A 791 21.81 47.31 4.75
CA TYR A 791 21.07 48.58 4.76
C TYR A 791 21.07 49.20 6.17
N PRO A 792 22.19 49.81 6.60
CA PRO A 792 22.32 50.41 7.93
C PRO A 792 21.41 51.63 8.10
N MET A 793 21.03 51.92 9.35
CA MET A 793 20.11 53.03 9.68
C MET A 793 20.65 54.39 9.22
N THR A 794 21.96 54.61 9.29
CA THR A 794 22.62 55.83 8.79
C THR A 794 22.35 56.07 7.30
N LYS A 795 22.49 55.02 6.48
CA LYS A 795 22.18 55.06 5.04
C LYS A 795 20.70 55.32 4.79
N HIS A 796 19.83 54.74 5.61
CA HIS A 796 18.39 54.95 5.49
C HIS A 796 17.99 56.41 5.81
N VAL A 797 18.54 57.01 6.87
CA VAL A 797 18.32 58.43 7.22
C VAL A 797 18.85 59.34 6.11
N GLN A 798 20.05 59.10 5.59
CA GLN A 798 20.62 59.87 4.47
C GLN A 798 19.72 59.81 3.22
N TRP A 799 19.27 58.61 2.85
CA TRP A 799 18.34 58.44 1.74
C TRP A 799 17.01 59.15 1.97
N TRP A 800 16.47 59.08 3.19
CA TRP A 800 15.20 59.72 3.55
C TRP A 800 15.28 61.24 3.48
N GLN A 801 16.36 61.84 4.00
CA GLN A 801 16.63 63.27 3.89
C GLN A 801 16.81 63.71 2.43
N GLY A 802 17.47 62.88 1.61
CA GLY A 802 17.62 63.12 0.17
C GLY A 802 16.31 63.18 -0.62
N LEU A 803 15.18 62.71 -0.05
CA LEU A 803 13.84 62.87 -0.62
C LEU A 803 13.18 64.23 -0.26
N GLY A 804 13.87 65.10 0.49
CA GLY A 804 13.31 66.36 1.01
C GLY A 804 12.45 66.20 2.26
N ALA A 805 12.49 65.05 2.94
CA ALA A 805 11.76 64.80 4.18
C ALA A 805 12.54 65.30 5.43
N LYS A 806 11.82 65.70 6.48
CA LYS A 806 12.44 66.13 7.75
C LYS A 806 13.27 65.01 8.38
N ASP A 807 14.34 65.40 9.09
CA ASP A 807 15.13 64.46 9.88
C ASP A 807 14.22 63.80 10.94
N PRO A 808 14.05 62.47 10.89
CA PRO A 808 13.18 61.76 11.81
C PRO A 808 13.68 61.79 13.26
N VAL A 809 14.92 62.24 13.54
CA VAL A 809 15.64 62.23 14.83
C VAL A 809 15.40 63.48 15.69
N LEU A 810 14.76 64.54 15.17
CA LEU A 810 14.52 65.80 15.92
C LEU A 810 13.39 65.74 16.99
N VAL A 811 12.96 64.55 17.41
CA VAL A 811 11.93 64.35 18.45
C VAL A 811 12.43 63.33 19.49
N PRO A 812 12.48 63.67 20.81
CA PRO A 812 12.98 62.79 21.87
C PRO A 812 12.29 61.41 21.99
N GLU A 813 11.12 61.24 21.39
CA GLU A 813 10.30 60.03 21.45
C GLU A 813 10.75 58.90 20.50
N LYS A 814 11.84 59.06 19.72
CA LYS A 814 12.40 58.02 18.82
C LYS A 814 13.80 57.53 19.22
N SER A 815 14.03 57.31 20.52
CA SER A 815 15.33 56.89 21.06
C SER A 815 15.90 55.59 20.46
N PHE A 816 15.06 54.68 19.97
CA PHE A 816 15.52 53.44 19.31
C PHE A 816 16.15 53.67 17.93
N VAL A 817 15.59 54.57 17.12
CA VAL A 817 16.17 54.93 15.80
C VAL A 817 17.52 55.60 16.00
N GLU A 818 17.61 56.48 17.00
CA GLU A 818 18.85 57.14 17.36
C GLU A 818 19.92 56.18 17.89
N PHE A 819 19.51 55.19 18.70
CA PHE A 819 20.39 54.10 19.15
C PHE A 819 21.00 53.34 17.97
N LEU A 820 20.20 52.95 16.96
CA LEU A 820 20.70 52.29 15.75
C LEU A 820 21.57 53.21 14.90
N ARG A 821 21.24 54.51 14.80
CA ARG A 821 22.03 55.51 14.07
C ARG A 821 23.42 55.69 14.67
N LYS A 822 23.55 55.60 15.99
CA LYS A 822 24.84 55.62 16.73
C LYS A 822 25.59 54.28 16.71
N GLY A 823 25.09 53.27 16.00
CA GLY A 823 25.74 51.96 15.86
C GLY A 823 25.41 50.95 16.96
N GLY A 824 24.36 51.19 17.74
CA GLY A 824 23.84 50.24 18.73
C GLY A 824 23.38 48.91 18.10
N ASP A 825 23.56 47.81 18.83
CA ASP A 825 23.30 46.46 18.34
C ASP A 825 22.30 45.71 19.24
N PRO A 826 20.98 45.81 18.95
CA PRO A 826 19.97 45.16 19.77
C PRO A 826 20.01 43.63 19.70
N ILE A 827 20.61 43.04 18.65
CA ILE A 827 20.71 41.58 18.49
C ILE A 827 21.87 41.06 19.32
N GLY A 828 23.03 41.72 19.26
CA GLY A 828 24.16 41.45 20.14
C GLY A 828 23.79 41.57 21.62
N ASP A 829 23.10 42.66 21.98
CA ASP A 829 22.62 42.89 23.35
C ASP A 829 21.65 41.79 23.83
N PHE A 830 20.75 41.34 22.96
CA PHE A 830 19.82 40.24 23.23
C PHE A 830 20.53 38.89 23.43
N ILE A 831 21.44 38.55 22.53
CA ILE A 831 22.21 37.29 22.60
C ILE A 831 23.05 37.27 23.87
N LYS A 832 23.70 38.39 24.22
CA LYS A 832 24.43 38.55 25.46
C LYS A 832 23.52 38.35 26.67
N ALA A 833 22.39 39.04 26.73
CA ALA A 833 21.45 38.92 27.85
C ALA A 833 20.90 37.49 28.04
N CYS A 834 20.60 36.77 26.95
CA CYS A 834 20.19 35.37 26.99
C CYS A 834 21.29 34.47 27.54
N ARG A 835 22.53 34.63 27.06
CA ARG A 835 23.68 33.84 27.53
C ARG A 835 23.96 34.10 29.01
N ASP A 836 23.94 35.36 29.45
CA ASP A 836 24.07 35.75 30.87
C ASP A 836 22.98 35.11 31.74
N SER A 837 21.77 34.93 31.19
CA SER A 837 20.62 34.30 31.86
C SER A 837 20.55 32.77 31.65
N LYS A 838 21.54 32.15 30.99
CA LYS A 838 21.60 30.72 30.64
C LYS A 838 20.42 30.22 29.79
N ILE A 839 19.94 31.05 28.88
CA ILE A 839 18.85 30.75 27.95
C ILE A 839 19.38 30.71 26.52
N SER A 840 18.88 29.78 25.71
CA SER A 840 19.28 29.66 24.31
C SER A 840 18.71 30.81 23.46
N PRO A 841 19.54 31.70 22.87
CA PRO A 841 19.06 32.81 22.05
C PRO A 841 18.73 32.39 20.63
N TRP A 842 17.51 32.67 20.19
CA TRP A 842 17.02 32.37 18.84
C TRP A 842 16.57 33.65 18.14
N ILE A 843 16.73 33.70 16.82
CA ILE A 843 16.29 34.83 15.99
C ILE A 843 15.24 34.35 15.00
N GLU A 844 14.10 35.04 14.95
CA GLU A 844 13.07 34.80 13.95
C GLU A 844 13.11 35.87 12.86
N PHE A 845 13.16 35.43 11.61
CA PHE A 845 13.18 36.27 10.42
C PHE A 845 11.95 36.00 9.54
N PRO A 846 11.04 36.97 9.35
CA PRO A 846 9.90 36.83 8.46
C PRO A 846 10.34 36.78 7.00
N MET A 847 9.94 35.71 6.30
CA MET A 847 10.33 35.46 4.92
C MET A 847 9.57 36.36 3.93
N ASN A 848 8.53 37.06 4.38
CA ASN A 848 7.91 38.11 3.58
C ASN A 848 7.44 39.23 4.50
N VAL A 849 7.41 40.45 4.00
CA VAL A 849 7.06 41.65 4.77
C VAL A 849 6.22 42.59 3.95
N LYS A 850 5.26 43.23 4.60
CA LYS A 850 4.45 44.27 3.97
C LYS A 850 5.26 45.55 3.78
N VAL A 851 5.17 46.14 2.60
CA VAL A 851 5.86 47.38 2.23
C VAL A 851 4.86 48.48 1.94
N HIS A 852 5.24 49.74 2.18
CA HIS A 852 4.42 50.91 1.85
C HIS A 852 5.13 51.81 0.83
N GLY A 853 4.36 52.58 0.06
CA GLY A 853 4.90 53.66 -0.78
C GLY A 853 5.43 53.25 -2.16
N LEU A 854 4.91 52.17 -2.78
CA LEU A 854 5.33 51.64 -4.10
C LEU A 854 5.03 52.56 -5.31
N GLY A 855 4.41 53.73 -5.12
CA GLY A 855 4.11 54.69 -6.20
C GLY A 855 5.26 55.66 -6.50
N LYS A 856 5.42 56.04 -7.77
CA LYS A 856 6.38 57.07 -8.23
C LYS A 856 5.90 58.48 -7.83
N GLY A 857 6.80 59.34 -7.34
CA GLY A 857 6.61 60.81 -7.35
C GLY A 857 6.22 61.56 -6.07
N ALA A 858 5.92 60.92 -4.93
CA ALA A 858 5.60 61.64 -3.68
C ALA A 858 6.52 61.25 -2.50
N VAL A 859 6.93 62.25 -1.72
CA VAL A 859 7.61 62.08 -0.42
C VAL A 859 6.68 61.31 0.51
N PRO A 860 7.08 60.14 1.06
CA PRO A 860 6.21 59.38 1.95
C PRO A 860 5.96 60.13 3.26
N ALA A 861 4.74 60.01 3.83
CA ALA A 861 4.44 60.55 5.15
C ALA A 861 5.44 60.06 6.22
N GLU A 862 5.80 60.91 7.18
CA GLU A 862 6.78 60.59 8.25
C GLU A 862 6.45 59.31 9.02
N SER A 863 5.16 58.99 9.19
CA SER A 863 4.68 57.75 9.80
C SER A 863 5.08 56.46 9.05
N ASN A 864 5.64 56.60 7.85
CA ASN A 864 6.10 55.51 6.99
C ASN A 864 7.63 55.38 6.94
N PHE A 865 8.39 56.15 7.72
CA PHE A 865 9.86 56.07 7.76
C PHE A 865 10.37 54.63 7.81
N LEU A 866 9.96 53.85 8.82
CA LEU A 866 10.33 52.43 8.97
C LEU A 866 9.59 51.46 8.04
N LYS A 867 8.64 51.97 7.23
CA LYS A 867 7.74 51.20 6.35
C LYS A 867 8.03 51.40 4.86
N THR A 868 9.06 52.17 4.53
CA THR A 868 9.47 52.43 3.15
C THR A 868 11.00 52.49 3.09
N ALA A 869 11.62 51.66 2.27
CA ALA A 869 13.08 51.67 2.05
C ALA A 869 13.42 51.95 0.59
N GLN A 870 14.64 52.43 0.36
CA GLN A 870 15.20 52.73 -0.96
C GLN A 870 14.94 51.61 -1.98
N PHE A 871 15.29 50.37 -1.63
CA PHE A 871 15.09 49.21 -2.49
C PHE A 871 13.65 49.05 -2.99
N ASN A 872 12.64 49.31 -2.14
CA ASN A 872 11.25 49.11 -2.51
C ASN A 872 10.76 50.19 -3.49
N LYS A 873 11.36 51.38 -3.43
CA LYS A 873 11.10 52.50 -4.34
C LYS A 873 11.80 52.31 -5.69
N GLU A 874 13.01 51.75 -5.68
CA GLU A 874 13.80 51.47 -6.88
C GLU A 874 13.33 50.22 -7.63
N HIS A 875 12.75 49.23 -6.93
CA HIS A 875 12.31 47.95 -7.50
C HIS A 875 10.83 47.61 -7.27
N PRO A 876 9.87 48.49 -7.64
CA PRO A 876 8.45 48.24 -7.42
C PRO A 876 7.94 46.99 -8.17
N GLU A 877 8.58 46.60 -9.28
CA GLU A 877 8.28 45.40 -10.08
C GLU A 877 8.63 44.08 -9.39
N SER A 878 9.39 44.14 -8.28
CA SER A 878 9.77 42.97 -7.50
C SER A 878 8.71 42.54 -6.47
N PHE A 879 7.59 43.27 -6.37
CA PHE A 879 6.48 43.02 -5.44
C PHE A 879 5.25 42.45 -6.16
N LEU A 880 4.32 41.81 -5.43
CA LEU A 880 3.15 41.15 -6.06
C LEU A 880 2.13 42.14 -6.64
N SER A 881 1.93 43.29 -6.00
CA SER A 881 1.09 44.38 -6.52
C SER A 881 1.53 45.73 -5.94
N PRO A 882 1.70 46.76 -6.78
CA PRO A 882 1.92 48.13 -6.31
C PRO A 882 0.63 48.83 -5.86
N SER A 883 -0.55 48.24 -6.10
CA SER A 883 -1.84 48.89 -5.85
C SER A 883 -2.12 49.13 -4.37
N LYS A 884 -2.59 50.33 -4.03
CA LYS A 884 -3.09 50.66 -2.68
C LYS A 884 -4.43 49.98 -2.36
N SER A 885 -5.21 49.59 -3.38
CA SER A 885 -6.48 48.87 -3.20
C SER A 885 -6.29 47.39 -2.84
N GLU A 886 -5.06 46.86 -2.99
CA GLU A 886 -4.72 45.46 -2.64
C GLU A 886 -3.64 45.40 -1.54
N PRO A 887 -3.91 45.92 -0.33
CA PRO A 887 -2.89 46.10 0.70
C PRO A 887 -2.23 44.79 1.19
N ALA A 888 -2.84 43.63 0.94
CA ALA A 888 -2.26 42.31 1.25
C ALA A 888 -1.22 41.85 0.22
N LYS A 889 -1.24 42.40 -1.00
CA LYS A 889 -0.30 42.07 -2.09
C LYS A 889 0.90 43.02 -2.18
N GLN A 890 0.99 44.01 -1.28
CA GLN A 890 2.16 44.88 -1.15
C GLN A 890 3.30 44.15 -0.40
N VAL A 891 3.73 43.01 -0.93
CA VAL A 891 4.73 42.10 -0.36
C VAL A 891 5.62 41.56 -1.49
N GLY A 892 6.82 41.07 -1.17
CA GLY A 892 7.78 40.62 -2.18
C GLY A 892 7.26 39.45 -2.99
N ASN A 893 7.48 39.47 -4.31
CA ASN A 893 7.19 38.34 -5.18
C ASN A 893 8.35 37.35 -5.14
N TRP A 894 8.15 36.22 -4.47
CA TRP A 894 9.16 35.17 -4.30
C TRP A 894 9.51 34.43 -5.59
N ASN A 895 8.86 34.72 -6.73
CA ASN A 895 9.34 34.28 -8.03
C ASN A 895 10.56 35.11 -8.51
N LYS A 896 10.72 36.34 -8.02
CA LYS A 896 11.82 37.23 -8.38
C LYS A 896 13.08 36.89 -7.58
N ALA A 897 14.18 36.59 -8.28
CA ALA A 897 15.46 36.25 -7.65
C ALA A 897 15.98 37.36 -6.72
N LEU A 898 15.75 38.62 -7.09
CA LEU A 898 16.19 39.79 -6.32
C LEU A 898 15.62 39.82 -4.89
N ILE A 899 14.35 39.42 -4.70
CA ILE A 899 13.71 39.31 -3.37
C ILE A 899 14.41 38.25 -2.53
N ARG A 900 14.66 37.07 -3.11
CA ARG A 900 15.33 35.95 -2.43
C ARG A 900 16.79 36.31 -2.08
N GLN A 901 17.52 36.93 -3.00
CA GLN A 901 18.91 37.35 -2.76
C GLN A 901 19.02 38.41 -1.67
N ARG A 902 18.10 39.39 -1.62
CA ARG A 902 18.05 40.37 -0.53
C ARG A 902 17.78 39.71 0.82
N ALA A 903 16.82 38.78 0.88
CA ALA A 903 16.52 38.03 2.10
C ALA A 903 17.73 37.20 2.58
N LEU A 904 18.42 36.52 1.66
CA LEU A 904 19.61 35.74 1.99
C LEU A 904 20.71 36.62 2.59
N ARG A 905 21.00 37.80 2.01
CA ARG A 905 22.01 38.73 2.56
C ARG A 905 21.69 39.21 3.97
N LEU A 906 20.43 39.57 4.24
CA LEU A 906 20.00 39.99 5.58
C LEU A 906 20.09 38.86 6.59
N ILE A 907 19.76 37.63 6.17
CA ILE A 907 19.91 36.43 7.01
C ILE A 907 21.39 36.13 7.28
N THR A 908 22.28 36.25 6.28
CA THR A 908 23.72 36.08 6.49
C THR A 908 24.27 37.06 7.54
N ASP A 909 23.85 38.33 7.51
CA ASP A 909 24.19 39.32 8.55
C ASP A 909 23.67 38.91 9.94
N LEU A 910 22.46 38.33 10.03
CA LEU A 910 21.92 37.83 11.30
C LEU A 910 22.68 36.61 11.82
N ILE A 911 23.06 35.69 10.93
CA ILE A 911 23.84 34.51 11.29
C ILE A 911 25.19 34.93 11.89
N ALA A 912 25.80 36.03 11.42
CA ALA A 912 27.05 36.57 11.97
C ALA A 912 26.99 36.97 13.45
N HIS A 913 25.79 37.19 14.01
CA HIS A 913 25.62 37.43 15.45
C HIS A 913 25.68 36.13 16.29
N GLN A 914 25.80 34.96 15.64
CA GLN A 914 25.91 33.62 16.25
C GLN A 914 24.76 33.25 17.20
N PRO A 915 23.50 33.27 16.74
CA PRO A 915 22.39 32.74 17.53
C PRO A 915 22.48 31.20 17.65
N ASP A 916 21.85 30.63 18.68
CA ASP A 916 21.74 29.18 18.84
C ASP A 916 20.72 28.57 17.85
N GLY A 917 19.76 29.36 17.38
CA GLY A 917 18.79 28.94 16.38
C GLY A 917 18.26 30.08 15.52
N LEU A 918 17.98 29.76 14.27
CA LEU A 918 17.43 30.65 13.25
C LEU A 918 16.07 30.11 12.79
N LEU A 919 15.01 30.90 13.01
CA LEU A 919 13.63 30.56 12.64
C LEU A 919 13.20 31.35 11.40
N LEU A 920 13.01 30.66 10.27
CA LEU A 920 12.51 31.24 9.03
C LEU A 920 10.98 31.25 9.02
N ASP A 921 10.36 32.43 9.08
CA ASP A 921 8.92 32.57 9.23
C ASP A 921 8.17 32.71 7.90
N PHE A 922 7.54 31.61 7.48
CA PHE A 922 6.68 31.51 6.28
C PHE A 922 5.20 31.78 6.58
N SER A 923 4.85 32.06 7.84
CA SER A 923 3.46 32.23 8.27
C SER A 923 3.00 33.69 8.24
N SER A 924 3.92 34.62 8.49
CA SER A 924 3.64 36.06 8.45
C SER A 924 3.52 36.60 7.02
N PHE A 925 2.67 37.63 6.82
CA PHE A 925 2.48 38.40 5.58
C PHE A 925 2.37 37.57 4.27
N GLY A 926 1.20 36.99 3.96
CA GLY A 926 0.94 36.30 2.68
C GLY A 926 0.35 37.25 1.62
N PRO A 927 0.48 37.02 0.29
CA PRO A 927 0.98 35.85 -0.46
C PRO A 927 2.48 35.90 -0.81
N TYR A 928 3.05 34.79 -1.30
CA TYR A 928 4.46 34.72 -1.75
C TYR A 928 4.59 34.74 -3.27
N PHE A 929 3.62 34.17 -3.97
CA PHE A 929 3.65 33.95 -5.42
C PHE A 929 2.36 34.43 -6.07
N LEU A 930 2.45 34.85 -7.33
CA LEU A 930 1.29 35.04 -8.18
C LEU A 930 0.63 33.69 -8.51
N LYS A 931 -0.65 33.69 -8.91
CA LYS A 931 -1.43 32.45 -9.09
C LYS A 931 -0.86 31.56 -10.21
N GLU A 932 -0.23 32.17 -11.20
CA GLU A 932 0.28 31.55 -12.42
C GLU A 932 1.54 30.71 -12.18
N VAL A 933 2.25 30.94 -11.06
CA VAL A 933 3.40 30.10 -10.68
C VAL A 933 2.87 28.74 -10.23
N SER A 934 3.29 27.66 -10.89
CA SER A 934 2.84 26.30 -10.55
C SER A 934 3.24 25.89 -9.12
N LEU A 935 2.44 25.06 -8.46
CA LEU A 935 2.76 24.58 -7.09
C LEU A 935 4.13 23.89 -6.98
N PRO A 936 4.54 23.01 -7.92
CA PRO A 936 5.89 22.44 -7.91
C PRO A 936 6.99 23.50 -8.00
N SER A 937 6.83 24.51 -8.87
CA SER A 937 7.80 25.60 -9.00
C SER A 937 7.93 26.42 -7.70
N ARG A 938 6.80 26.71 -7.03
CA ARG A 938 6.82 27.38 -5.72
C ARG A 938 7.60 26.58 -4.69
N SER A 939 7.36 25.27 -4.65
CA SER A 939 8.03 24.34 -3.74
C SER A 939 9.54 24.30 -3.97
N ALA A 940 9.98 24.23 -5.23
CA ALA A 940 11.39 24.24 -5.58
C ALA A 940 12.07 25.53 -5.12
N LEU A 941 11.49 26.70 -5.44
CA LEU A 941 12.06 28.01 -5.08
C LEU A 941 12.26 28.20 -3.57
N VAL A 942 11.32 27.73 -2.75
CA VAL A 942 11.44 27.80 -1.28
C VAL A 942 12.46 26.78 -0.78
N THR A 943 12.44 25.56 -1.30
CA THR A 943 13.39 24.51 -0.90
C THR A 943 14.83 24.92 -1.22
N ASP A 944 15.08 25.44 -2.42
CA ASP A 944 16.39 25.93 -2.85
C ASP A 944 16.88 27.10 -1.98
N PHE A 945 15.97 28.01 -1.62
CA PHE A 945 16.29 29.12 -0.74
C PHE A 945 16.68 28.64 0.66
N VAL A 946 15.90 27.74 1.27
CA VAL A 946 16.22 27.18 2.59
C VAL A 946 17.54 26.40 2.55
N GLN A 947 17.82 25.70 1.46
CA GLN A 947 19.10 25.03 1.23
C GLN A 947 20.27 26.03 1.16
N ALA A 948 20.07 27.21 0.54
CA ALA A 948 21.06 28.27 0.52
C ALA A 948 21.32 28.84 1.92
N VAL A 949 20.28 29.07 2.74
CA VAL A 949 20.44 29.47 4.14
C VAL A 949 21.22 28.42 4.93
N LYS A 950 20.93 27.12 4.74
CA LYS A 950 21.69 26.04 5.39
C LYS A 950 23.17 26.08 5.01
N LYS A 951 23.51 26.39 3.76
CA LYS A 951 24.91 26.54 3.33
C LYS A 951 25.61 27.70 4.05
N GLU A 952 24.94 28.83 4.24
CA GLU A 952 25.49 29.96 5.00
C GLU A 952 25.72 29.61 6.48
N LEU A 953 24.81 28.84 7.09
CA LEU A 953 25.00 28.32 8.45
C LEU A 953 26.20 27.38 8.56
N VAL A 954 26.42 26.51 7.57
CA VAL A 954 27.57 25.59 7.54
C VAL A 954 28.89 26.35 7.40
N LYS A 955 28.94 27.37 6.53
CA LYS A 955 30.15 28.21 6.34
C LYS A 955 30.63 28.89 7.62
N GLN A 956 29.72 29.27 8.52
CA GLN A 956 30.11 29.87 9.80
C GLN A 956 30.45 28.85 10.92
N GLY A 957 30.16 27.57 10.69
CA GLY A 957 30.19 26.52 11.73
C GLY A 957 31.51 25.77 11.91
N GLU A 958 32.56 26.07 11.15
CA GLU A 958 33.89 25.48 11.37
C GLU A 958 34.53 26.08 12.63
N GLY A 959 34.27 25.45 13.80
CA GLY A 959 34.85 25.82 15.10
C GLY A 959 33.91 26.51 16.10
N SER A 960 32.62 26.69 15.78
CA SER A 960 31.60 27.32 16.66
C SER A 960 30.42 26.39 16.95
N LYS A 961 29.59 26.72 17.96
CA LYS A 961 28.40 25.92 18.32
C LYS A 961 27.41 25.91 17.13
N PRO A 962 26.93 24.74 16.66
CA PRO A 962 26.04 24.66 15.49
C PRO A 962 24.71 25.40 15.72
N CYS A 963 24.39 26.36 14.86
CA CYS A 963 23.10 27.06 14.85
C CYS A 963 22.00 26.17 14.23
N ARG A 964 20.91 25.97 14.96
CA ARG A 964 19.77 25.14 14.52
C ARG A 964 18.93 25.87 13.48
N LEU A 965 18.53 25.18 12.42
CA LEU A 965 17.65 25.75 11.39
C LEU A 965 16.20 25.32 11.63
N ALA A 966 15.31 26.30 11.74
CA ALA A 966 13.90 26.08 11.97
C ALA A 966 13.02 26.82 10.96
N VAL A 967 11.80 26.33 10.75
CA VAL A 967 10.79 27.02 9.93
C VAL A 967 9.50 27.21 10.72
N ARG A 968 8.89 28.39 10.60
CA ARG A 968 7.56 28.68 11.16
C ARG A 968 6.52 28.65 10.05
N VAL A 969 5.58 27.73 10.15
CA VAL A 969 4.60 27.43 9.11
C VAL A 969 3.18 27.43 9.67
N PRO A 970 2.15 27.69 8.85
CA PRO A 970 0.78 27.61 9.32
C PRO A 970 0.47 26.20 9.85
N ALA A 971 -0.28 26.09 10.95
CA ALA A 971 -0.70 24.80 11.52
C ALA A 971 -1.72 24.01 10.66
N TRP A 972 -2.05 24.51 9.45
CA TRP A 972 -2.92 23.83 8.48
C TRP A 972 -2.15 23.53 7.21
N LEU A 973 -2.09 22.25 6.83
CA LEU A 973 -1.37 21.76 5.65
C LEU A 973 -1.88 22.42 4.36
N ALA A 974 -3.18 22.70 4.28
CA ALA A 974 -3.80 23.37 3.12
C ALA A 974 -3.20 24.78 2.82
N ARG A 975 -2.55 25.43 3.79
CA ARG A 975 -1.93 26.76 3.61
C ARG A 975 -0.49 26.69 3.09
N HIS A 976 0.11 25.50 3.02
CA HIS A 976 1.52 25.30 2.65
C HIS A 976 1.78 25.44 1.13
N PRO A 977 0.99 24.82 0.22
CA PRO A 977 1.31 24.85 -1.22
C PRO A 977 1.32 26.27 -1.80
N GLY A 978 0.38 27.13 -1.37
CA GLY A 978 0.32 28.53 -1.82
C GLY A 978 1.56 29.36 -1.46
N ARG A 979 2.29 28.94 -0.41
CA ARG A 979 3.55 29.54 0.08
C ARG A 979 4.79 28.83 -0.45
N GLY A 980 4.64 27.77 -1.25
CA GLY A 980 5.76 26.93 -1.68
C GLY A 980 6.38 26.10 -0.55
N VAL A 981 5.68 25.90 0.57
CA VAL A 981 6.22 25.10 1.67
C VAL A 981 5.92 23.62 1.42
N ASP A 982 6.96 22.80 1.31
CA ASP A 982 6.88 21.34 1.36
C ASP A 982 7.69 20.87 2.56
N LEU A 983 7.00 20.61 3.67
CA LEU A 983 7.62 20.22 4.92
C LEU A 983 8.47 18.95 4.81
N TRP A 984 8.07 18.00 3.97
CA TRP A 984 8.84 16.78 3.79
C TRP A 984 10.15 17.08 3.06
N ALA A 985 10.11 17.86 1.97
CA ALA A 985 11.30 18.28 1.25
C ALA A 985 12.25 19.09 2.16
N LEU A 986 11.71 20.05 2.92
CA LEU A 986 12.48 20.87 3.87
C LEU A 986 13.17 20.02 4.94
N SER A 987 12.51 18.97 5.45
CA SER A 987 13.11 18.05 6.42
C SER A 987 14.31 17.27 5.86
N LYS A 988 14.37 17.05 4.54
CA LYS A 988 15.50 16.34 3.91
C LYS A 988 16.74 17.20 3.70
N ILE A 989 16.58 18.52 3.77
CA ILE A 989 17.67 19.48 3.52
C ILE A 989 18.18 20.15 4.81
N GLY A 990 17.88 19.57 5.96
CA GLY A 990 18.47 19.97 7.25
C GLY A 990 17.70 21.05 8.02
N VAL A 991 16.37 21.11 7.85
CA VAL A 991 15.46 21.77 8.80
C VAL A 991 15.21 20.85 9.98
N ASP A 992 15.63 21.28 11.16
CA ASP A 992 15.65 20.47 12.38
C ASP A 992 14.40 20.70 13.25
N THR A 993 13.73 21.84 13.09
CA THR A 993 12.58 22.24 13.92
C THR A 993 11.48 22.90 13.09
N VAL A 994 10.22 22.58 13.37
CA VAL A 994 9.04 23.17 12.74
C VAL A 994 8.13 23.80 13.80
N PHE A 995 7.91 25.10 13.69
CA PHE A 995 6.98 25.85 14.53
C PHE A 995 5.62 25.92 13.84
N LEU A 996 4.58 25.42 14.50
CA LEU A 996 3.20 25.46 14.02
C LEU A 996 2.52 26.73 14.51
N ALA A 997 2.24 27.62 13.57
CA ALA A 997 1.77 28.95 13.83
C ALA A 997 0.32 29.18 13.40
N HIS A 998 -0.29 30.16 14.07
CA HIS A 998 -1.59 30.73 13.72
C HIS A 998 -1.40 32.20 13.37
N SER A 999 -2.13 32.70 12.36
CA SER A 999 -1.92 34.05 11.83
C SER A 999 -2.39 35.14 12.78
N LYS A 1000 -3.47 34.88 13.54
CA LYS A 1000 -4.04 35.76 14.58
C LYS A 1000 -4.83 34.88 15.55
N GLY A 1001 -4.52 34.91 16.84
CA GLY A 1001 -5.28 34.23 17.91
C GLY A 1001 -5.01 32.73 18.12
N LEU A 1002 -5.57 32.19 19.21
CA LEU A 1002 -5.42 30.81 19.66
C LEU A 1002 -6.30 29.85 18.84
N ALA A 1003 -5.71 28.78 18.30
CA ALA A 1003 -6.43 27.74 17.59
C ALA A 1003 -6.00 26.34 18.03
N GLN A 1004 -6.93 25.61 18.61
CA GLN A 1004 -6.72 24.26 19.14
C GLN A 1004 -7.04 23.17 18.09
N ASN A 1005 -7.97 23.43 17.17
CA ASN A 1005 -8.31 22.53 16.08
C ASN A 1005 -7.51 22.84 14.81
N ASN A 1006 -6.47 22.05 14.53
CA ASN A 1006 -5.59 22.22 13.38
C ASN A 1006 -4.97 20.87 12.93
N ASP A 1007 -4.04 20.88 11.97
CA ASP A 1007 -3.44 19.66 11.41
C ASP A 1007 -2.22 19.15 12.22
N MET A 1008 -2.01 19.54 13.48
CA MET A 1008 -0.82 19.16 14.25
C MET A 1008 -0.57 17.65 14.30
N ARG A 1009 -1.63 16.84 14.45
CA ARG A 1009 -1.54 15.36 14.42
C ARG A 1009 -1.02 14.86 13.06
N ARG A 1010 -1.54 15.41 11.96
CA ARG A 1010 -1.12 15.06 10.59
C ARG A 1010 0.30 15.54 10.29
N ILE A 1011 0.68 16.72 10.78
CA ILE A 1011 2.03 17.27 10.61
C ILE A 1011 3.05 16.45 11.41
N ARG A 1012 2.72 16.03 12.64
CA ARG A 1012 3.53 15.08 13.41
C ARG A 1012 3.74 13.76 12.66
N GLN A 1013 2.68 13.24 12.04
CA GLN A 1013 2.77 12.03 11.22
C GLN A 1013 3.65 12.24 9.98
N LEU A 1014 3.57 13.40 9.34
CA LEU A 1014 4.39 13.74 8.17
C LEU A 1014 5.89 13.83 8.51
N LEU A 1015 6.23 14.27 9.72
CA LEU A 1015 7.59 14.65 10.09
C LEU A 1015 8.10 13.94 11.36
N PRO A 1016 8.05 12.60 11.52
CA PRO A 1016 8.21 11.92 12.82
C PRO A 1016 9.54 12.15 13.56
N ASN A 1017 10.59 12.58 12.86
CA ASN A 1017 11.94 12.78 13.42
C ASN A 1017 12.37 14.25 13.47
N VAL A 1018 11.48 15.19 13.11
CA VAL A 1018 11.75 16.63 13.18
C VAL A 1018 11.14 17.15 14.48
N GLU A 1019 11.82 18.07 15.17
CA GLU A 1019 11.24 18.68 16.37
C GLU A 1019 10.04 19.55 15.99
N ILE A 1020 8.89 19.37 16.64
CA ILE A 1020 7.68 20.16 16.35
C ILE A 1020 7.27 20.94 17.59
N ILE A 1021 7.18 22.26 17.42
CA ILE A 1021 6.82 23.22 18.46
C ILE A 1021 5.46 23.84 18.11
N HIS A 1022 4.49 23.78 19.01
CA HIS A 1022 3.19 24.43 18.81
C HIS A 1022 3.17 25.84 19.42
N GLU A 1023 2.68 26.84 18.69
CA GLU A 1023 2.58 28.20 19.21
C GLU A 1023 1.33 28.42 20.08
N LEU A 1024 1.56 28.87 21.31
CA LEU A 1024 0.57 29.30 22.28
C LEU A 1024 0.41 30.82 22.18
N HIS A 1025 -0.66 31.27 21.51
CA HIS A 1025 -0.96 32.69 21.35
C HIS A 1025 -1.70 33.25 22.57
N GLY A 1026 -1.21 34.35 23.14
CA GLY A 1026 -1.80 35.05 24.29
C GLY A 1026 -3.16 35.72 24.02
N VAL A 1027 -3.68 35.61 22.80
CA VAL A 1027 -4.96 36.17 22.36
C VAL A 1027 -5.88 35.00 21.97
N ALA A 1028 -7.05 34.88 22.59
CA ALA A 1028 -8.06 33.89 22.21
C ALA A 1028 -8.87 34.33 20.97
N LEU A 1029 -9.16 35.63 20.86
CA LEU A 1029 -9.93 36.21 19.75
C LEU A 1029 -9.43 37.62 19.39
N ASP A 1030 -9.22 37.86 18.10
CA ASP A 1030 -9.00 39.18 17.51
C ASP A 1030 -10.21 39.51 16.62
N LYS A 1031 -10.98 40.57 16.95
CA LYS A 1031 -12.15 40.97 16.14
C LYS A 1031 -11.70 41.39 14.73
N ASP A 1032 -12.15 40.66 13.71
CA ASP A 1032 -11.99 41.00 12.29
C ASP A 1032 -12.75 42.33 12.00
N PRO A 1033 -12.22 43.29 11.21
CA PRO A 1033 -12.86 44.60 10.96
C PRO A 1033 -14.21 44.55 10.22
N LEU A 1034 -14.80 43.37 10.02
CA LEU A 1034 -16.04 43.18 9.27
C LEU A 1034 -17.31 43.46 10.12
N PHE A 1035 -17.17 43.97 11.36
CA PHE A 1035 -18.30 44.15 12.28
C PHE A 1035 -18.60 45.59 12.74
N SER A 1036 -17.77 46.61 12.47
CA SER A 1036 -18.20 48.03 12.55
C SER A 1036 -17.11 48.99 12.05
N GLY A 1037 -17.54 50.07 11.38
CA GLY A 1037 -16.67 51.18 11.03
C GLY A 1037 -16.08 51.84 12.29
N HIS A 1038 -14.78 52.14 12.23
CA HIS A 1038 -14.03 53.03 13.12
C HIS A 1038 -13.97 52.67 14.62
N ASN A 1039 -12.72 52.44 15.06
CA ASN A 1039 -12.19 52.48 16.43
C ASN A 1039 -12.44 51.30 17.42
N ARG A 1040 -11.30 50.85 17.98
CA ARG A 1040 -11.03 49.91 19.10
C ARG A 1040 -11.10 48.41 18.80
N SER A 1041 -9.92 47.83 18.57
CA SER A 1041 -9.64 46.39 18.65
C SER A 1041 -9.95 45.85 20.05
N THR A 1042 -11.12 45.23 20.24
CA THR A 1042 -11.38 44.41 21.44
C THR A 1042 -10.67 43.07 21.26
N VAL A 1043 -9.46 42.97 21.80
CA VAL A 1043 -8.67 41.72 21.87
C VAL A 1043 -9.15 40.95 23.08
N ILE A 1044 -9.58 39.68 22.92
CA ILE A 1044 -9.89 38.81 24.07
C ILE A 1044 -8.62 38.03 24.40
N PRO A 1045 -8.00 38.25 25.57
CA PRO A 1045 -6.82 37.50 25.99
C PRO A 1045 -7.12 36.01 26.17
N ALA A 1046 -6.15 35.15 25.89
CA ALA A 1046 -6.24 33.73 26.20
C ALA A 1046 -6.01 33.51 27.70
N THR A 1047 -6.93 32.78 28.34
CA THR A 1047 -6.77 32.41 29.74
C THR A 1047 -5.62 31.42 29.92
N ALA A 1048 -5.00 31.39 31.11
CA ALA A 1048 -3.96 30.41 31.45
C ALA A 1048 -4.42 28.96 31.20
N THR A 1049 -5.68 28.66 31.47
CA THR A 1049 -6.28 27.35 31.24
C THR A 1049 -6.39 27.00 29.75
N GLN A 1050 -6.75 27.96 28.89
CA GLN A 1050 -6.79 27.74 27.43
C GLN A 1050 -5.39 27.49 26.87
N LEU A 1051 -4.37 28.22 27.35
CA LEU A 1051 -2.97 27.99 26.99
C LEU A 1051 -2.49 26.61 27.45
N ALA A 1052 -2.81 26.21 28.70
CA ALA A 1052 -2.52 24.88 29.22
C ALA A 1052 -3.21 23.78 28.42
N THR A 1053 -4.47 24.00 28.00
CA THR A 1053 -5.23 23.05 27.18
C THR A 1053 -4.59 22.86 25.81
N THR A 1054 -4.15 23.95 25.17
CA THR A 1054 -3.45 23.87 23.88
C THR A 1054 -2.11 23.14 24.02
N ALA A 1055 -1.36 23.39 25.09
CA ALA A 1055 -0.14 22.64 25.39
C ALA A 1055 -0.43 21.14 25.64
N HIS A 1056 -1.49 20.83 26.38
CA HIS A 1056 -1.94 19.44 26.60
C HIS A 1056 -2.29 18.74 25.30
N LEU A 1057 -2.99 19.42 24.39
CA LEU A 1057 -3.29 18.92 23.04
C LEU A 1057 -2.02 18.67 22.24
N ALA A 1058 -1.10 19.63 22.21
CA ALA A 1058 0.18 19.47 21.51
C ALA A 1058 0.95 18.24 22.02
N TYR A 1059 1.08 18.08 23.34
CA TYR A 1059 1.76 16.94 23.93
C TYR A 1059 1.01 15.62 23.71
N GLY A 1060 -0.32 15.65 23.77
CA GLY A 1060 -1.18 14.51 23.48
C GLY A 1060 -1.04 14.01 22.04
N HIS A 1061 -0.77 14.91 21.10
CA HIS A 1061 -0.46 14.59 19.70
C HIS A 1061 1.03 14.34 19.43
N GLY A 1062 1.86 14.26 20.47
CA GLY A 1062 3.27 13.86 20.36
C GLY A 1062 4.23 14.97 19.93
N LEU A 1063 3.88 16.24 20.13
CA LEU A 1063 4.78 17.36 19.86
C LEU A 1063 5.86 17.49 20.95
N ASP A 1064 6.94 18.18 20.60
CA ASP A 1064 8.20 18.21 21.34
C ASP A 1064 8.32 19.42 22.28
N GLY A 1065 7.52 20.45 22.04
CA GLY A 1065 7.51 21.65 22.86
C GLY A 1065 6.42 22.63 22.46
N VAL A 1066 6.43 23.77 23.13
CA VAL A 1066 5.49 24.87 22.91
C VAL A 1066 6.21 26.22 22.89
N ALA A 1067 5.65 27.21 22.20
CA ALA A 1067 6.19 28.56 22.11
C ALA A 1067 5.14 29.61 22.51
N LEU A 1068 5.41 30.38 23.56
CA LEU A 1068 4.54 31.49 24.00
C LEU A 1068 4.76 32.71 23.11
N ARG A 1069 3.69 33.23 22.50
CA ARG A 1069 3.73 34.38 21.56
C ARG A 1069 2.61 35.39 21.84
N GLN A 1070 2.87 36.67 21.56
CA GLN A 1070 1.91 37.80 21.65
C GLN A 1070 1.28 37.95 23.04
N LEU A 1071 2.12 38.23 24.04
CA LEU A 1071 1.66 38.60 25.37
C LEU A 1071 1.42 40.12 25.40
N PRO A 1072 0.20 40.61 25.71
CA PRO A 1072 -0.01 42.04 25.86
C PRO A 1072 0.84 42.55 27.02
N TRP A 1073 1.88 43.34 26.71
CA TRP A 1073 2.82 43.88 27.71
C TRP A 1073 2.18 44.73 28.81
N LYS A 1074 0.88 45.04 28.71
CA LYS A 1074 0.17 45.86 29.69
C LYS A 1074 -1.04 45.20 30.35
N GLN A 1075 -1.49 44.01 29.94
CA GLN A 1075 -2.65 43.37 30.56
C GLN A 1075 -2.53 41.84 30.49
N GLN A 1076 -2.51 41.24 31.70
CA GLN A 1076 -2.47 39.81 32.04
C GLN A 1076 -1.07 39.21 32.25
N ASP A 1077 -0.69 39.13 33.53
CA ASP A 1077 0.34 38.22 34.01
C ASP A 1077 0.01 36.80 33.56
N ILE A 1078 0.77 36.23 32.61
CA ILE A 1078 0.80 34.76 32.52
C ILE A 1078 1.27 34.27 33.88
N PRO A 1079 0.48 33.44 34.58
CA PRO A 1079 0.87 32.99 35.91
C PRO A 1079 2.24 32.32 35.83
N LYS A 1080 3.19 32.76 36.67
CA LYS A 1080 4.51 32.11 36.79
C LYS A 1080 4.40 30.60 36.99
N LYS A 1081 3.30 30.14 37.59
CA LYS A 1081 2.93 28.73 37.71
C LYS A 1081 2.76 28.02 36.35
N LEU A 1082 2.01 28.61 35.40
CA LEU A 1082 1.82 28.02 34.08
C LEU A 1082 3.15 27.88 33.35
N MET A 1083 3.97 28.95 33.33
CA MET A 1083 5.27 28.90 32.65
C MET A 1083 6.16 27.76 33.16
N LYS A 1084 6.22 27.59 34.50
CA LYS A 1084 6.96 26.48 35.13
C LYS A 1084 6.40 25.11 34.73
N ASP A 1085 5.07 25.00 34.64
CA ASP A 1085 4.38 23.75 34.32
C ASP A 1085 4.44 23.39 32.83
N LEU A 1086 4.57 24.34 31.90
CA LEU A 1086 4.58 24.06 30.45
C LEU A 1086 5.65 23.04 30.05
N SER A 1087 6.82 23.07 30.69
CA SER A 1087 7.89 22.10 30.45
C SER A 1087 7.57 20.67 30.95
N ARG A 1088 6.45 20.48 31.65
CA ARG A 1088 6.05 19.26 32.37
C ARG A 1088 4.67 18.79 31.90
N PRO A 1089 4.59 17.96 30.83
CA PRO A 1089 3.33 17.46 30.30
C PRO A 1089 2.41 16.82 31.35
N GLU A 1090 2.99 16.13 32.34
CA GLU A 1090 2.27 15.51 33.44
C GLU A 1090 1.60 16.54 34.36
N LYS A 1091 2.19 17.73 34.53
CA LYS A 1091 1.57 18.83 35.27
C LYS A 1091 0.49 19.48 34.44
N ILE A 1092 0.77 19.79 33.17
CA ILE A 1092 -0.21 20.37 32.24
C ILE A 1092 -1.46 19.49 32.11
N ALA A 1093 -1.32 18.16 32.10
CA ALA A 1093 -2.45 17.23 32.04
C ALA A 1093 -3.37 17.27 33.28
N THR A 1094 -2.96 17.91 34.38
CA THR A 1094 -3.78 18.13 35.58
C THR A 1094 -4.51 19.46 35.60
N TRP A 1095 -4.18 20.38 34.69
CA TRP A 1095 -4.92 21.64 34.57
C TRP A 1095 -6.35 21.38 34.07
N PRO A 1096 -7.32 22.23 34.42
CA PRO A 1096 -8.64 22.19 33.78
C PRO A 1096 -8.49 22.30 32.25
N GLN A 1097 -9.36 21.64 31.49
CA GLN A 1097 -9.30 21.64 30.03
C GLN A 1097 -10.40 22.52 29.44
N HIS A 1098 -10.02 23.66 28.86
CA HIS A 1098 -10.91 24.64 28.24
C HIS A 1098 -10.66 24.64 26.73
N TYR A 1099 -11.45 23.84 26.02
CA TYR A 1099 -11.40 23.75 24.57
C TYR A 1099 -12.15 24.91 23.92
N VAL A 1100 -11.59 25.51 22.87
CA VAL A 1100 -12.12 26.71 22.22
C VAL A 1100 -12.05 26.56 20.70
N LEU A 1101 -13.18 26.86 20.05
CA LEU A 1101 -13.25 27.10 18.62
C LEU A 1101 -13.29 28.61 18.40
N SER A 1102 -12.26 29.15 17.74
CA SER A 1102 -12.16 30.58 17.45
C SER A 1102 -12.44 30.84 15.96
N PRO A 1103 -13.19 31.89 15.58
CA PRO A 1103 -13.42 32.28 14.19
C PRO A 1103 -12.16 32.82 13.50
N THR A 1104 -11.00 32.81 14.15
CA THR A 1104 -9.70 33.26 13.63
C THR A 1104 -9.39 32.64 12.26
N THR A 1105 -9.68 33.42 11.22
CA THR A 1105 -9.49 33.16 9.77
C THR A 1105 -9.53 31.68 9.35
N SER A 1106 -10.71 31.16 9.04
CA SER A 1106 -10.80 29.95 8.20
C SER A 1106 -10.01 30.18 6.89
N PRO A 1107 -9.15 29.24 6.46
CA PRO A 1107 -8.39 29.37 5.22
C PRO A 1107 -9.31 29.59 4.01
N PRO A 1108 -8.92 30.42 3.02
CA PRO A 1108 -9.55 30.38 1.71
C PRO A 1108 -9.47 28.96 1.14
N GLY A 1109 -10.61 28.37 0.78
CA GLY A 1109 -10.68 27.01 0.18
C GLY A 1109 -11.11 25.88 1.13
N LEU A 1110 -11.39 26.14 2.41
CA LEU A 1110 -12.16 25.21 3.25
C LEU A 1110 -13.66 25.43 3.02
N ILE A 1111 -14.40 24.36 2.70
CA ILE A 1111 -15.84 24.38 2.38
C ILE A 1111 -16.69 24.82 3.60
N ARG A 1112 -16.15 24.79 4.82
CA ARG A 1112 -16.88 25.14 6.06
C ARG A 1112 -16.00 25.93 7.03
N ARG A 1113 -16.52 27.04 7.55
CA ARG A 1113 -15.92 27.70 8.73
C ARG A 1113 -16.08 26.80 9.96
N GLN A 1114 -15.10 26.79 10.87
CA GLN A 1114 -15.22 26.08 12.15
C GLN A 1114 -16.40 26.61 13.00
N VAL A 1115 -16.67 27.91 12.88
CA VAL A 1115 -17.85 28.56 13.44
C VAL A 1115 -18.52 29.38 12.32
N PRO A 1116 -19.82 29.16 12.01
CA PRO A 1116 -20.53 29.99 11.02
C PRO A 1116 -20.60 31.45 11.46
N ARG A 1117 -20.60 32.40 10.51
CA ARG A 1117 -20.64 33.85 10.81
C ARG A 1117 -21.99 34.33 11.35
N THR A 1118 -23.06 33.64 10.97
CA THR A 1118 -24.44 33.98 11.33
C THR A 1118 -25.14 32.68 11.65
N LEU A 1119 -25.77 32.60 12.81
CA LEU A 1119 -26.68 31.50 13.16
C LEU A 1119 -28.10 31.98 12.89
N LYS A 1120 -28.87 31.24 12.08
CA LYS A 1120 -30.30 31.51 11.87
C LYS A 1120 -31.11 30.77 12.94
N SER A 1121 -32.26 31.32 13.32
CA SER A 1121 -33.21 30.59 14.17
C SER A 1121 -33.56 29.23 13.54
N ASN A 1122 -33.73 28.20 14.37
CA ASN A 1122 -34.00 26.81 13.97
C ASN A 1122 -32.93 26.11 13.12
N TRP A 1123 -31.72 26.66 13.01
CA TRP A 1123 -30.63 26.02 12.27
C TRP A 1123 -29.88 24.98 13.12
N LYS A 1124 -29.68 23.78 12.57
CA LYS A 1124 -28.82 22.75 13.16
C LYS A 1124 -27.42 22.84 12.57
N THR A 1125 -26.39 22.91 13.43
CA THR A 1125 -24.98 22.87 13.01
C THR A 1125 -24.20 21.93 13.91
N GLU A 1126 -23.11 21.37 13.39
CA GLU A 1126 -22.21 20.48 14.10
C GLU A 1126 -20.86 21.17 14.31
N PHE A 1127 -20.29 21.00 15.51
CA PHE A 1127 -18.96 21.47 15.87
C PHE A 1127 -18.08 20.27 16.19
N MET A 1128 -16.90 20.20 15.58
CA MET A 1128 -15.91 19.19 15.91
C MET A 1128 -14.85 19.82 16.81
N PHE A 1129 -14.52 19.16 17.92
CA PHE A 1129 -13.43 19.53 18.82
C PHE A 1129 -12.36 18.45 18.78
N ASP A 1130 -11.10 18.84 18.69
CA ASP A 1130 -9.98 17.95 18.95
C ASP A 1130 -9.71 17.92 20.46
N LEU A 1131 -9.82 16.75 21.07
CA LEU A 1131 -9.79 16.56 22.52
C LEU A 1131 -8.69 15.57 22.90
N HIS A 1132 -8.03 15.83 24.03
CA HIS A 1132 -7.09 14.89 24.62
C HIS A 1132 -7.38 14.68 26.11
N LYS A 1133 -7.47 13.41 26.53
CA LYS A 1133 -7.95 13.04 27.87
C LYS A 1133 -7.09 13.70 28.98
N PRO A 1134 -7.69 14.37 29.99
CA PRO A 1134 -6.96 14.85 31.17
C PRO A 1134 -6.35 13.68 31.97
N ALA A 1135 -5.35 13.94 32.81
CA ALA A 1135 -4.69 12.91 33.63
C ALA A 1135 -5.69 12.17 34.54
N SER A 1136 -6.70 12.87 35.05
CA SER A 1136 -7.74 12.30 35.92
C SER A 1136 -8.87 11.60 35.17
N GLY A 1137 -8.82 11.57 33.83
CA GLY A 1137 -9.94 11.20 32.97
C GLY A 1137 -11.09 12.21 32.99
N TRP A 1138 -12.12 11.91 32.20
CA TRP A 1138 -13.37 12.67 32.16
C TRP A 1138 -14.18 12.33 33.43
N LYS A 1139 -14.48 13.34 34.23
CA LYS A 1139 -15.20 13.17 35.52
C LYS A 1139 -16.65 13.66 35.48
N ARG A 1140 -17.01 14.43 34.46
CA ARG A 1140 -18.32 15.04 34.25
C ARG A 1140 -18.54 15.26 32.75
N ASP A 1141 -19.80 15.48 32.38
CA ASP A 1141 -20.16 15.91 31.03
C ASP A 1141 -19.53 17.27 30.68
N ALA A 1142 -19.32 17.52 29.38
CA ALA A 1142 -18.70 18.75 28.90
C ALA A 1142 -19.72 19.91 28.90
N GLU A 1143 -19.31 21.07 29.42
CA GLU A 1143 -20.06 22.33 29.31
C GLU A 1143 -19.66 23.06 28.02
N LEU A 1144 -20.61 23.30 27.11
CA LEU A 1144 -20.40 24.13 25.92
C LEU A 1144 -20.87 25.57 26.20
N ARG A 1145 -19.96 26.54 26.08
CA ARG A 1145 -20.29 27.98 26.12
C ARG A 1145 -20.13 28.59 24.74
N MET A 1146 -21.17 29.23 24.25
CA MET A 1146 -21.17 29.94 22.96
C MET A 1146 -21.12 31.45 23.23
N LEU A 1147 -20.12 32.13 22.66
CA LEU A 1147 -20.07 33.59 22.64
C LEU A 1147 -20.74 34.07 21.34
N ALA A 1148 -21.86 34.77 21.46
CA ALA A 1148 -22.58 35.40 20.35
C ALA A 1148 -22.86 36.86 20.70
N GLU A 1149 -22.67 37.77 19.74
CA GLU A 1149 -23.21 39.12 19.82
C GLU A 1149 -24.67 39.08 19.30
N PRO A 1150 -25.61 39.84 19.90
CA PRO A 1150 -26.99 39.92 19.45
C PRO A 1150 -27.15 40.34 17.98
#